data_AF-A0AB34HIA5-F1
#
_entry.id   AF-A0AB34HIA5-F1
#
_cell.length_a   1.000
_cell.length_b   1.000
_cell.length_c   1.000
_cell.angle_alpha   90.00
_cell.angle_beta   90.00
_cell.angle_gamma   90.00
#
_symmetry.space_group_name_H-M   'P 1'
#
loop_
_entity.id
_entity.type
_entity.pdbx_description
1 polymer ?
#
loop_
_entity_poly.entity_id
_entity_poly.type
_entity_poly.pdbx_seq_one_letter_code
_entity_poly.pdbx_strand_id
1 'polypeptide(L)'
;MPVHDAQHTVGPRVKLWADTFGGDLYDTVTKYSGSLLLQKKYKDVEPSLKIKEVDGLELVRKFSEDMETMLCRKVAAIQNLVEAAEEADLNHEFNESLVFDYYNSVLINEKDASGAYVELGAEFILEANAHFSGLLVNTSLSSVQLPTNVYNKDPDILNGIYMSEALNPVFVENFQRDPTLTWQYFGSSTGFFRIYPGIKWTPDESGVITFDCRNRGWYIQAATSPKDIVILVDTSGSMKGLRMTIAKHTVSTILDTLGENDFVNIISYNDYIHYIEPCFKGILVQADRDNREHFKQLVDKLMVKGVGAVGRALSEAFQILQQFQEAGQGSLCNQAIMLITDGAVEEYEPVLEKYNWPDRKVRVFTYLIGKEVSFADRLKWIACNNKGYYTQISTLADAQENVMEYLHVLSRPMVINHDHDITWTEAYMDSKSVGTALRSSPLTALYPQVQSLALLTTVAMPVFSKKNETRSHGILLGVVGSDVALRELMKLAPQYKLGVHGYAFLNTNNGYILSHPDLRPLSPHAPSWSLTVCPQIARGRPKGVSAELTLQMAGGVSQEYREGKKLKPKPNYNSVDLSEAEWEDRAGTLRTAMINRETGSLSMDVKVPLDRGAGHFAGTKDAVVDSSLSLPWHLSWCLFQKRVLFLTNDYFFTDISDTPFSLGVVLTRGHGEYVLLGNTSVEEGLHDLLHPDLSLASDWIYCVTDIDPEHRKLSQLEAVVRFLTRRDPALECDEELLQELLFDAVVTAPMEAHWTALSLNTSEYVRVGLRPKGPERAAQADWGPRFQQGRSGPRAVQTESEHVVDMAFLGTRAGLLRSSLFVGSEKVSDKRFLTPADEASTFTLDRFPLWYRQAAEQPPGSMVFNLYSAEGPAPGNSGAPPGRQAAGGCRA
;
A
#
# COMPACT_ATOMS: atom_id res chain seq x y z
N MET A 1 -20.09 59.62 -39.73
CA MET A 1 -19.38 59.94 -38.47
C MET A 1 -19.56 58.78 -37.52
N PRO A 2 -18.50 58.00 -37.24
CA PRO A 2 -18.56 57.03 -36.15
C PRO A 2 -17.43 57.19 -35.11
N VAL A 3 -17.87 57.08 -33.85
CA VAL A 3 -17.29 56.35 -32.72
C VAL A 3 -15.83 56.65 -32.36
N HIS A 4 -15.66 57.51 -31.35
CA HIS A 4 -14.47 57.56 -30.52
C HIS A 4 -14.62 56.59 -29.33
N ASP A 5 -13.62 55.74 -29.16
CA ASP A 5 -13.42 54.82 -28.05
C ASP A 5 -13.40 55.54 -26.69
N ALA A 6 -14.30 55.11 -25.79
CA ALA A 6 -14.22 55.39 -24.37
C ALA A 6 -13.40 54.28 -23.68
N GLN A 7 -12.10 54.50 -23.50
CA GLN A 7 -11.29 53.71 -22.57
C GLN A 7 -11.71 54.07 -21.14
N HIS A 8 -12.56 53.23 -20.55
CA HIS A 8 -13.02 53.37 -19.16
C HIS A 8 -11.85 53.20 -18.17
N THR A 9 -11.69 54.18 -17.27
CA THR A 9 -10.76 54.22 -16.14
C THR A 9 -11.19 53.28 -15.00
N VAL A 10 -11.22 51.97 -15.25
CA VAL A 10 -11.67 50.96 -14.28
C VAL A 10 -10.58 50.61 -13.23
N GLY A 11 -9.30 50.74 -13.58
CA GLY A 11 -8.17 50.29 -12.75
C GLY A 11 -8.10 50.87 -11.32
N PRO A 12 -8.19 52.21 -11.12
CA PRO A 12 -8.07 52.80 -9.78
C PRO A 12 -9.24 52.46 -8.84
N ARG A 13 -10.45 52.35 -9.40
CA ARG A 13 -11.66 51.99 -8.64
C ARG A 13 -11.65 50.54 -8.19
N VAL A 14 -11.23 49.62 -9.06
CA VAL A 14 -11.11 48.19 -8.71
C VAL A 14 -10.04 47.99 -7.64
N LYS A 15 -8.90 48.70 -7.75
CA LYS A 15 -7.86 48.64 -6.73
C LYS A 15 -8.35 49.14 -5.37
N LEU A 16 -8.99 50.31 -5.33
CA LEU A 16 -9.53 50.85 -4.08
C LEU A 16 -10.59 49.92 -3.45
N TRP A 17 -11.47 49.35 -4.26
CA TRP A 17 -12.44 48.37 -3.79
C TRP A 17 -11.78 47.10 -3.24
N ALA A 18 -10.77 46.57 -3.95
CA ALA A 18 -10.03 45.38 -3.52
C ALA A 18 -9.22 45.62 -2.23
N ASP A 19 -8.59 46.79 -2.09
CA ASP A 19 -7.84 47.18 -0.89
C ASP A 19 -8.79 47.34 0.31
N THR A 20 -9.98 47.92 0.10
CA THR A 20 -10.99 48.09 1.17
C THR A 20 -11.56 46.74 1.59
N PHE A 21 -12.01 45.93 0.62
CA PHE A 21 -12.57 44.60 0.88
C PHE A 21 -11.53 43.65 1.50
N GLY A 22 -10.29 43.67 1.01
CA GLY A 22 -9.19 42.89 1.55
C GLY A 22 -8.85 43.31 2.98
N GLY A 23 -8.87 44.60 3.29
CA GLY A 23 -8.69 45.13 4.65
C GLY A 23 -9.80 44.68 5.59
N ASP A 24 -11.07 44.88 5.20
CA ASP A 24 -12.23 44.46 6.00
C ASP A 24 -12.23 42.95 6.26
N LEU A 25 -11.87 42.15 5.25
CA LEU A 25 -11.76 40.69 5.36
C LEU A 25 -10.62 40.29 6.30
N TYR A 26 -9.46 40.91 6.17
CA TYR A 26 -8.30 40.65 7.02
C TYR A 26 -8.59 40.98 8.49
N ASP A 27 -9.21 42.13 8.76
CA ASP A 27 -9.57 42.56 10.11
C ASP A 27 -10.61 41.63 10.74
N THR A 28 -11.61 41.20 9.96
CA THR A 28 -12.62 40.24 10.39
C THR A 28 -11.99 38.90 10.74
N VAL A 29 -11.19 38.32 9.83
CA VAL A 29 -10.55 37.02 10.04
C VAL A 29 -9.56 37.07 11.21
N THR A 30 -8.75 38.13 11.33
CA THR A 30 -7.79 38.30 12.43
C THR A 30 -8.50 38.40 13.79
N LYS A 31 -9.64 39.10 13.85
CA LYS A 31 -10.43 39.24 15.06
C LYS A 31 -11.02 37.91 15.55
N TYR A 32 -11.66 37.15 14.65
CA TYR A 32 -12.33 35.89 15.01
C TYR A 32 -11.35 34.72 15.15
N SER A 33 -10.28 34.65 14.36
CA SER A 33 -9.23 33.63 14.54
C SER A 33 -8.45 33.81 15.84
N GLY A 34 -8.30 35.06 16.32
CA GLY A 34 -7.50 35.37 17.50
C GLY A 34 -5.99 35.15 17.31
N SER A 35 -5.50 35.15 16.07
CA SER A 35 -4.10 34.89 15.72
C SER A 35 -3.11 35.80 16.47
N LEU A 36 -3.43 37.10 16.62
CA LEU A 36 -2.61 38.06 17.37
C LEU A 36 -2.56 37.77 18.87
N LEU A 37 -3.67 37.28 19.44
CA LEU A 37 -3.72 36.88 20.85
C LEU A 37 -2.82 35.66 21.07
N LEU A 38 -2.93 34.66 20.21
CA LEU A 38 -2.13 33.45 20.28
C LEU A 38 -0.63 33.75 20.13
N GLN A 39 -0.26 34.58 19.14
CA GLN A 39 1.13 35.02 18.95
C GLN A 39 1.67 35.74 20.18
N LYS A 40 0.86 36.60 20.81
CA LYS A 40 1.25 37.27 22.05
C LYS A 40 1.46 36.27 23.18
N LYS A 41 0.59 35.27 23.32
CA LYS A 41 0.71 34.24 24.36
C LYS A 41 1.97 33.40 24.22
N TYR A 42 2.30 32.93 23.01
CA TYR A 42 3.55 32.22 22.77
C TYR A 42 4.79 33.09 23.04
N LYS A 43 4.74 34.40 22.77
CA LYS A 43 5.81 35.35 23.15
C LYS A 43 5.91 35.57 24.66
N ASP A 44 4.79 35.62 25.37
CA ASP A 44 4.77 35.81 26.83
C ASP A 44 5.44 34.62 27.55
N VAL A 45 5.31 33.40 27.01
CA VAL A 45 5.90 32.15 27.55
C VAL A 45 7.26 31.78 26.95
N GLU A 46 7.76 32.57 25.99
CA GLU A 46 9.06 32.37 25.33
C GLU A 46 10.24 32.17 26.30
N PRO A 47 10.35 32.92 27.44
CA PRO A 47 11.46 32.74 28.37
C PRO A 47 11.48 31.37 29.09
N SER A 48 10.32 30.70 29.17
CA SER A 48 10.18 29.36 29.76
C SER A 48 10.29 28.22 28.75
N LEU A 49 10.33 28.53 27.45
CA LEU A 49 10.43 27.56 26.37
C LEU A 49 11.89 27.14 26.16
N LYS A 50 12.10 25.84 25.96
CA LYS A 50 13.36 25.30 25.44
C LYS A 50 13.21 25.06 23.95
N ILE A 51 13.91 25.85 23.14
CA ILE A 51 13.98 25.67 21.69
C ILE A 51 15.13 24.70 21.41
N LYS A 52 14.81 23.53 20.86
CA LYS A 52 15.80 22.51 20.47
C LYS A 52 15.87 22.43 18.96
N GLU A 53 17.07 22.49 18.41
CA GLU A 53 17.33 22.21 16.99
C GLU A 53 17.27 20.70 16.73
N VAL A 54 16.63 20.30 15.63
CA VAL A 54 16.47 18.91 15.23
C VAL A 54 17.59 18.52 14.28
N ASP A 55 18.48 17.64 14.72
CA ASP A 55 19.46 17.00 13.84
C ASP A 55 18.78 15.82 13.11
N GLY A 56 18.55 15.99 11.80
CA GLY A 56 17.93 14.97 10.96
C GLY A 56 18.74 13.67 10.86
N LEU A 57 20.07 13.72 10.96
CA LEU A 57 20.93 12.53 10.89
C LEU A 57 20.88 11.75 12.21
N GLU A 58 20.86 12.46 13.35
CA GLU A 58 20.65 11.81 14.65
C GLU A 58 19.24 11.21 14.74
N LEU A 59 18.24 11.92 14.20
CA LEU A 59 16.84 11.47 14.20
C LEU A 59 16.64 10.19 13.38
N VAL A 60 17.15 10.15 12.14
CA VAL A 60 17.02 8.96 11.29
C VAL A 60 17.77 7.77 11.89
N ARG A 61 18.93 7.98 12.53
CA ARG A 61 19.68 6.93 13.22
C ARG A 61 18.88 6.35 14.38
N LYS A 62 18.28 7.21 15.22
CA LYS A 62 17.45 6.77 16.35
C LYS A 62 16.25 5.96 15.87
N PHE A 63 15.55 6.44 14.84
CA PHE A 63 14.42 5.69 14.27
C PHE A 63 14.85 4.36 13.65
N SER A 64 16.02 4.31 13.02
CA SER A 64 16.59 3.06 12.50
C SER A 64 16.87 2.05 13.62
N GLU A 65 17.48 2.49 14.74
CA GLU A 65 17.76 1.64 15.90
C GLU A 65 16.49 1.10 16.58
N ASP A 66 15.44 1.93 16.68
CA ASP A 66 14.15 1.53 17.23
C ASP A 66 13.46 0.50 16.32
N MET A 67 13.50 0.71 14.99
CA MET A 67 12.97 -0.24 14.00
C MET A 67 13.75 -1.55 13.97
N GLU A 68 15.09 -1.49 14.02
CA GLU A 68 15.97 -2.66 14.11
C GLU A 68 15.61 -3.50 15.33
N THR A 69 15.48 -2.88 16.51
CA THR A 69 15.12 -3.58 17.75
C THR A 69 13.78 -4.30 17.62
N MET A 70 12.79 -3.67 16.98
CA MET A 70 11.49 -4.26 16.74
C MET A 70 11.57 -5.45 15.76
N LEU A 71 12.29 -5.30 14.64
CA LEU A 71 12.42 -6.34 13.62
C LEU A 71 13.25 -7.53 14.13
N CYS A 72 14.30 -7.30 14.92
CA CYS A 72 15.10 -8.34 15.57
C CYS A 72 14.27 -9.22 16.51
N ARG A 73 13.30 -8.64 17.24
CA ARG A 73 12.36 -9.44 18.08
C ARG A 73 11.50 -10.37 17.22
N LYS A 74 11.07 -9.92 16.04
CA LYS A 74 10.25 -10.71 15.11
C LYS A 74 11.07 -11.83 14.47
N VAL A 75 12.32 -11.55 14.11
CA VAL A 75 13.27 -12.57 13.64
C VAL A 75 13.47 -13.64 14.71
N ALA A 76 13.69 -13.26 15.97
CA ALA A 76 13.87 -14.20 17.07
C ALA A 76 12.63 -15.11 17.28
N ALA A 77 11.42 -14.56 17.13
CA ALA A 77 10.19 -15.34 17.19
C ALA A 77 10.12 -16.43 16.10
N ILE A 78 10.58 -16.11 14.89
CA ILE A 78 10.65 -17.08 13.77
C ILE A 78 11.72 -18.13 14.01
N GLN A 79 12.90 -17.75 14.52
CA GLN A 79 13.97 -18.69 14.84
C GLN A 79 13.48 -19.75 15.84
N ASN A 80 12.78 -19.35 16.90
CA ASN A 80 12.18 -20.28 17.87
C ASN A 80 11.20 -21.26 17.20
N LEU A 81 10.39 -20.77 16.24
CA LEU A 81 9.43 -21.61 15.52
C LEU A 81 10.10 -22.58 14.56
N VAL A 82 11.17 -22.17 13.87
CA VAL A 82 11.96 -23.06 13.02
C VAL A 82 12.57 -24.17 13.86
N GLU A 83 13.23 -23.82 14.98
CA GLU A 83 13.83 -24.81 15.88
C GLU A 83 12.79 -25.83 16.39
N ALA A 84 11.62 -25.34 16.84
CA ALA A 84 10.53 -26.19 17.29
C ALA A 84 9.97 -27.09 16.19
N ALA A 85 9.86 -26.59 14.95
CA ALA A 85 9.42 -27.39 13.81
C ALA A 85 10.44 -28.49 13.47
N GLU A 86 11.73 -28.16 13.42
CA GLU A 86 12.75 -29.15 13.08
C GLU A 86 12.90 -30.23 14.16
N GLU A 87 12.76 -29.87 15.44
CA GLU A 87 12.72 -30.81 16.55
C GLU A 87 11.47 -31.70 16.51
N ALA A 88 10.30 -31.13 16.22
CA ALA A 88 9.07 -31.88 16.11
C ALA A 88 9.08 -32.86 14.92
N ASP A 89 9.72 -32.54 13.78
CA ASP A 89 9.94 -33.53 12.71
C ASP A 89 10.90 -34.62 13.17
N LEU A 90 12.03 -34.27 13.80
CA LEU A 90 13.04 -35.23 14.24
C LEU A 90 12.45 -36.31 15.17
N ASN A 91 11.51 -35.92 16.03
CA ASN A 91 10.85 -36.81 16.99
C ASN A 91 9.63 -37.55 16.42
N HIS A 92 9.15 -37.18 15.23
CA HIS A 92 7.95 -37.77 14.61
C HIS A 92 8.27 -38.94 13.69
N GLU A 93 7.60 -40.08 13.89
CA GLU A 93 7.63 -41.24 13.00
C GLU A 93 6.38 -41.30 12.12
N PHE A 94 6.58 -41.59 10.83
CA PHE A 94 5.49 -41.62 9.86
C PHE A 94 4.53 -42.79 10.10
N ASN A 95 3.22 -42.51 10.10
CA ASN A 95 2.18 -43.52 10.28
C ASN A 95 1.07 -43.38 9.22
N GLU A 96 0.96 -44.36 8.31
CA GLU A 96 -0.04 -44.39 7.23
C GLU A 96 -1.49 -44.50 7.73
N SER A 97 -1.69 -45.09 8.91
CA SER A 97 -3.03 -45.35 9.49
C SER A 97 -3.43 -44.31 10.54
N LEU A 98 -2.74 -43.17 10.59
CA LEU A 98 -3.04 -42.10 11.54
C LEU A 98 -4.42 -41.50 11.26
N VAL A 99 -5.25 -41.42 12.30
CA VAL A 99 -6.51 -40.67 12.30
C VAL A 99 -6.37 -39.55 13.30
N PHE A 100 -6.37 -38.32 12.82
CA PHE A 100 -6.15 -37.13 13.64
C PHE A 100 -7.16 -36.04 13.28
N ASP A 101 -7.89 -35.56 14.29
CA ASP A 101 -8.84 -34.46 14.13
C ASP A 101 -8.14 -33.13 14.41
N TYR A 102 -8.32 -32.16 13.52
CA TYR A 102 -7.73 -30.83 13.63
C TYR A 102 -8.75 -29.74 13.28
N TYR A 103 -8.48 -28.51 13.72
CA TYR A 103 -9.32 -27.36 13.43
C TYR A 103 -9.11 -26.86 12.01
N ASN A 104 -10.01 -27.24 11.08
CA ASN A 104 -9.98 -26.77 9.71
C ASN A 104 -10.57 -25.36 9.62
N SER A 105 -9.77 -24.37 9.22
CA SER A 105 -10.16 -22.96 9.14
C SER A 105 -11.46 -22.70 8.38
N VAL A 106 -11.82 -23.54 7.41
CA VAL A 106 -13.03 -23.38 6.58
C VAL A 106 -14.26 -23.92 7.30
N LEU A 107 -14.13 -25.11 7.89
CA LEU A 107 -15.23 -25.89 8.45
C LEU A 107 -15.54 -25.52 9.90
N ILE A 108 -14.64 -24.79 10.57
CA ILE A 108 -14.84 -24.31 11.94
C ILE A 108 -16.23 -23.66 12.11
N ASN A 109 -16.94 -24.07 13.17
CA ASN A 109 -18.28 -23.61 13.52
C ASN A 109 -19.35 -23.87 12.45
N GLU A 110 -19.10 -24.74 11.46
CA GLU A 110 -20.13 -25.18 10.51
C GLU A 110 -20.98 -26.30 11.10
N LYS A 111 -22.30 -26.16 10.96
CA LYS A 111 -23.28 -27.13 11.44
C LYS A 111 -24.02 -27.74 10.26
N ASP A 112 -24.28 -29.04 10.34
CA ASP A 112 -25.08 -29.76 9.38
C ASP A 112 -26.59 -29.43 9.52
N ALA A 113 -27.41 -30.02 8.65
CA ALA A 113 -28.86 -29.85 8.71
C ALA A 113 -29.51 -30.42 9.99
N SER A 114 -28.79 -31.25 10.74
CA SER A 114 -29.24 -31.84 12.01
C SER A 114 -28.85 -30.98 13.24
N GLY A 115 -28.05 -29.93 13.04
CA GLY A 115 -27.54 -29.04 14.07
C GLY A 115 -26.26 -29.55 14.76
N ALA A 116 -25.70 -30.68 14.32
CA ALA A 116 -24.41 -31.19 14.75
C ALA A 116 -23.27 -30.52 13.95
N TYR A 117 -22.07 -30.46 14.55
CA TYR A 117 -20.91 -29.94 13.84
C TYR A 117 -20.47 -30.89 12.73
N VAL A 118 -20.06 -30.32 11.59
CA VAL A 118 -19.51 -31.09 10.46
C VAL A 118 -18.19 -31.75 10.87
N GLU A 119 -17.79 -32.85 10.20
CA GLU A 119 -16.47 -33.48 10.38
C GLU A 119 -15.36 -32.41 10.24
N LEU A 120 -14.45 -32.29 11.22
CA LEU A 120 -13.43 -31.22 11.37
C LEU A 120 -13.97 -29.80 11.66
N GLY A 121 -15.29 -29.64 11.79
CA GLY A 121 -15.98 -28.37 12.04
C GLY A 121 -16.29 -28.08 13.50
N ALA A 122 -15.41 -28.50 14.42
CA ALA A 122 -15.57 -28.40 15.86
C ALA A 122 -15.88 -26.96 16.35
N GLU A 123 -16.42 -26.86 17.57
CA GLU A 123 -16.64 -25.58 18.23
C GLU A 123 -15.29 -24.86 18.43
N PHE A 124 -15.21 -23.63 17.91
CA PHE A 124 -14.02 -22.81 18.00
C PHE A 124 -14.45 -21.38 18.38
N ILE A 125 -14.11 -20.98 19.60
CA ILE A 125 -14.48 -19.66 20.12
C ILE A 125 -13.65 -18.61 19.37
N LEU A 126 -14.32 -17.66 18.73
CA LEU A 126 -13.68 -16.56 18.01
C LEU A 126 -14.12 -15.23 18.63
N GLU A 127 -13.15 -14.39 18.97
CA GLU A 127 -13.36 -13.09 19.59
C GLU A 127 -12.83 -11.98 18.70
N ALA A 128 -13.53 -10.84 18.65
CA ALA A 128 -13.10 -9.70 17.86
C ALA A 128 -11.86 -9.06 18.51
N ASN A 129 -10.78 -8.92 17.75
CA ASN A 129 -9.52 -8.38 18.26
C ASN A 129 -9.08 -7.15 17.47
N ALA A 130 -8.90 -6.02 18.16
CA ALA A 130 -8.52 -4.73 17.57
C ALA A 130 -7.13 -4.77 16.89
N HIS A 131 -6.18 -5.51 17.45
CA HIS A 131 -4.84 -5.70 16.87
C HIS A 131 -4.91 -6.34 15.48
N PHE A 132 -5.86 -7.26 15.30
CA PHE A 132 -6.15 -7.89 14.02
C PHE A 132 -7.26 -7.16 13.24
N SER A 133 -7.31 -5.83 13.33
CA SER A 133 -8.28 -4.98 12.61
C SER A 133 -9.76 -5.34 12.90
N GLY A 134 -10.06 -5.81 14.10
CA GLY A 134 -11.41 -6.22 14.52
C GLY A 134 -11.84 -7.59 13.98
N LEU A 135 -10.92 -8.37 13.40
CA LEU A 135 -11.21 -9.73 12.95
C LEU A 135 -11.51 -10.66 14.12
N LEU A 136 -12.38 -11.64 13.85
CA LEU A 136 -12.73 -12.71 14.77
C LEU A 136 -11.61 -13.75 14.78
N VAL A 137 -10.83 -13.79 15.86
CA VAL A 137 -9.64 -14.63 16.01
C VAL A 137 -9.69 -15.42 17.32
N ASN A 138 -8.92 -16.51 17.40
CA ASN A 138 -8.69 -17.26 18.62
C ASN A 138 -7.22 -17.19 19.02
N THR A 139 -6.94 -16.54 20.14
CA THR A 139 -5.57 -16.33 20.66
C THR A 139 -5.04 -17.50 21.48
N SER A 140 -5.80 -18.59 21.64
CA SER A 140 -5.36 -19.78 22.39
C SER A 140 -4.90 -20.91 21.48
N LEU A 141 -5.43 -21.00 20.26
CA LEU A 141 -5.18 -22.12 19.34
C LEU A 141 -4.94 -21.63 17.91
N SER A 142 -4.13 -22.37 17.16
CA SER A 142 -3.97 -22.18 15.71
C SER A 142 -5.06 -22.93 14.93
N SER A 143 -5.23 -22.57 13.66
CA SER A 143 -6.12 -23.25 12.72
C SER A 143 -5.37 -23.65 11.45
N VAL A 144 -5.83 -24.69 10.75
CA VAL A 144 -5.19 -25.21 9.54
C VAL A 144 -6.10 -25.00 8.32
N GLN A 145 -5.54 -24.43 7.26
CA GLN A 145 -6.17 -24.27 5.96
C GLN A 145 -5.56 -25.23 4.94
N LEU A 146 -6.41 -25.82 4.11
CA LEU A 146 -6.02 -26.65 2.98
C LEU A 146 -6.52 -26.03 1.67
N PRO A 147 -5.70 -26.03 0.61
CA PRO A 147 -6.13 -25.66 -0.73
C PRO A 147 -7.21 -26.61 -1.27
N THR A 148 -8.02 -26.13 -2.23
CA THR A 148 -9.13 -26.93 -2.79
C THR A 148 -8.67 -28.20 -3.52
N ASN A 149 -7.46 -28.22 -4.07
CA ASN A 149 -6.87 -29.36 -4.78
C ASN A 149 -6.21 -30.39 -3.85
N VAL A 150 -6.18 -30.14 -2.54
CA VAL A 150 -5.46 -30.95 -1.56
C VAL A 150 -6.44 -31.76 -0.72
N TYR A 151 -6.23 -33.09 -0.65
CA TYR A 151 -7.13 -34.00 0.07
C TYR A 151 -6.81 -34.06 1.56
N ASN A 152 -7.79 -33.81 2.42
CA ASN A 152 -7.60 -33.68 3.87
C ASN A 152 -7.30 -34.98 4.62
N LYS A 153 -7.56 -36.16 4.02
CA LYS A 153 -7.26 -37.47 4.62
C LYS A 153 -6.04 -38.15 4.01
N ASP A 154 -5.24 -37.40 3.24
CA ASP A 154 -3.96 -37.90 2.76
C ASP A 154 -3.03 -38.19 3.96
N PRO A 155 -2.43 -39.39 4.06
CA PRO A 155 -1.52 -39.72 5.15
C PRO A 155 -0.36 -38.74 5.32
N ASP A 156 0.21 -38.23 4.23
CA ASP A 156 1.36 -37.30 4.29
C ASP A 156 0.95 -35.97 4.93
N ILE A 157 -0.26 -35.51 4.62
CA ILE A 157 -0.82 -34.28 5.15
C ILE A 157 -1.22 -34.45 6.62
N LEU A 158 -1.87 -35.57 6.96
CA LEU A 158 -2.26 -35.83 8.35
C LEU A 158 -1.05 -35.93 9.27
N ASN A 159 0.03 -36.61 8.83
CA ASN A 159 1.27 -36.69 9.59
C ASN A 159 1.92 -35.30 9.76
N GLY A 160 1.94 -34.48 8.72
CA GLY A 160 2.46 -33.10 8.82
C GLY A 160 1.61 -32.20 9.71
N ILE A 161 0.29 -32.33 9.67
CA ILE A 161 -0.63 -31.59 10.54
C ILE A 161 -0.42 -32.01 12.00
N TYR A 162 -0.30 -33.30 12.27
CA TYR A 162 -0.05 -33.82 13.61
C TYR A 162 1.30 -33.33 14.17
N MET A 163 2.37 -33.44 13.39
CA MET A 163 3.70 -32.95 13.77
C MET A 163 3.70 -31.43 14.06
N SER A 164 2.98 -30.65 13.25
CA SER A 164 2.91 -29.19 13.43
C SER A 164 2.06 -28.74 14.63
N GLU A 165 1.39 -29.65 15.35
CA GLU A 165 0.69 -29.32 16.59
C GLU A 165 1.65 -28.84 17.69
N ALA A 166 2.90 -29.32 17.67
CA ALA A 166 3.96 -28.88 18.59
C ALA A 166 4.27 -27.38 18.50
N LEU A 167 3.87 -26.70 17.43
CA LEU A 167 4.06 -25.27 17.25
C LEU A 167 3.07 -24.41 18.04
N ASN A 168 1.92 -24.96 18.45
CA ASN A 168 0.90 -24.24 19.22
C ASN A 168 1.44 -23.53 20.49
N PRO A 169 2.18 -24.20 21.41
CA PRO A 169 2.73 -23.54 22.58
C PRO A 169 3.71 -22.42 22.22
N VAL A 170 4.54 -22.62 21.20
CA VAL A 170 5.54 -21.64 20.75
C VAL A 170 4.87 -20.40 20.15
N PHE A 171 3.80 -20.58 19.37
CA PHE A 171 3.02 -19.45 18.85
C PHE A 171 2.46 -18.57 19.97
N VAL A 172 1.91 -19.19 21.02
CA VAL A 172 1.35 -18.49 22.18
C VAL A 172 2.44 -17.80 22.99
N GLU A 173 3.56 -18.48 23.26
CA GLU A 173 4.70 -17.91 23.98
C GLU A 173 5.29 -16.70 23.25
N ASN A 174 5.49 -16.81 21.92
CA ASN A 174 5.96 -15.70 21.09
C ASN A 174 5.03 -14.50 21.20
N PHE A 175 3.71 -14.71 21.11
CA PHE A 175 2.72 -13.62 21.21
C PHE A 175 2.66 -13.01 22.62
N GLN A 176 2.84 -13.80 23.67
CA GLN A 176 2.94 -13.29 25.05
C GLN A 176 4.22 -12.47 25.26
N ARG A 177 5.31 -12.84 24.60
CA ARG A 177 6.61 -12.14 24.68
C ARG A 177 6.63 -10.86 23.85
N ASP A 178 6.05 -10.88 22.66
CA ASP A 178 5.90 -9.72 21.78
C ASP A 178 4.44 -9.60 21.30
N PRO A 179 3.61 -8.80 22.00
CA PRO A 179 2.23 -8.56 21.60
C PRO A 179 2.07 -7.79 20.29
N THR A 180 3.14 -7.19 19.75
CA THR A 180 3.11 -6.50 18.44
C THR A 180 3.19 -7.47 17.26
N LEU A 181 3.40 -8.77 17.51
CA LEU A 181 3.33 -9.80 16.49
C LEU A 181 1.93 -9.88 15.90
N THR A 182 1.83 -9.94 14.57
CA THR A 182 0.55 -10.09 13.88
C THR A 182 0.28 -11.57 13.61
N TRP A 183 0.36 -12.01 12.35
CA TRP A 183 0.20 -13.41 11.97
C TRP A 183 1.52 -14.16 12.13
N GLN A 184 1.45 -15.33 12.74
CA GLN A 184 2.51 -16.33 12.72
C GLN A 184 2.00 -17.57 12.00
N TYR A 185 2.80 -18.17 11.14
CA TYR A 185 2.35 -19.32 10.36
C TYR A 185 3.45 -20.26 9.90
N PHE A 186 3.04 -21.48 9.61
CA PHE A 186 3.85 -22.52 8.98
C PHE A 186 3.14 -22.99 7.70
N GLY A 187 3.78 -22.77 6.55
CA GLY A 187 3.36 -23.34 5.28
C GLY A 187 4.15 -24.61 5.00
N SER A 188 3.48 -25.75 4.85
CA SER A 188 4.15 -27.01 4.55
C SER A 188 4.45 -27.16 3.06
N SER A 189 5.50 -27.92 2.73
CA SER A 189 5.78 -28.39 1.36
C SER A 189 4.66 -29.25 0.79
N THR A 190 3.91 -29.95 1.64
CA THR A 190 2.71 -30.74 1.25
C THR A 190 1.48 -29.87 0.92
N GLY A 191 1.52 -28.57 1.23
CA GLY A 191 0.50 -27.59 0.83
C GLY A 191 -0.52 -27.20 1.91
N PHE A 192 -0.52 -27.84 3.09
CA PHE A 192 -1.34 -27.33 4.21
C PHE A 192 -0.69 -26.10 4.85
N PHE A 193 -1.51 -25.21 5.40
CA PHE A 193 -1.10 -23.93 5.98
C PHE A 193 -1.65 -23.80 7.40
N ARG A 194 -0.77 -23.79 8.41
CA ARG A 194 -1.14 -23.58 9.82
C ARG A 194 -0.92 -22.11 10.17
N ILE A 195 -1.94 -21.46 10.73
CA ILE A 195 -1.91 -20.03 11.09
C ILE A 195 -2.35 -19.79 12.54
N TYR A 196 -1.64 -18.90 13.21
CA TYR A 196 -1.94 -18.39 14.53
C TYR A 196 -1.99 -16.84 14.52
N PRO A 197 -2.94 -16.21 15.25
CA PRO A 197 -4.08 -16.84 15.94
C PRO A 197 -5.05 -17.54 14.98
N GLY A 198 -5.82 -18.51 15.48
CA GLY A 198 -6.73 -19.29 14.66
C GLY A 198 -7.87 -18.43 14.10
N ILE A 199 -8.20 -18.61 12.82
CA ILE A 199 -9.22 -17.82 12.13
C ILE A 199 -10.13 -18.67 11.26
N LYS A 200 -11.39 -18.23 11.13
CA LYS A 200 -12.32 -18.80 10.16
C LYS A 200 -12.09 -18.22 8.77
N TRP A 201 -11.94 -19.11 7.79
CA TRP A 201 -11.81 -18.78 6.39
C TRP A 201 -13.15 -18.92 5.68
N THR A 202 -13.51 -17.92 4.89
CA THR A 202 -14.69 -17.99 4.04
C THR A 202 -14.29 -18.22 2.59
N PRO A 203 -14.77 -19.29 1.93
CA PRO A 203 -14.51 -19.49 0.52
C PRO A 203 -15.19 -18.42 -0.34
N ASP A 204 -14.79 -18.34 -1.60
CA ASP A 204 -15.40 -17.41 -2.56
C ASP A 204 -16.86 -17.78 -2.88
N GLU A 205 -17.56 -16.97 -3.68
CA GLU A 205 -18.96 -17.23 -4.08
C GLU A 205 -19.16 -18.58 -4.80
N SER A 206 -18.09 -19.15 -5.35
CA SER A 206 -18.06 -20.48 -5.97
C SER A 206 -17.66 -21.60 -5.01
N GLY A 207 -17.42 -21.31 -3.73
CA GLY A 207 -16.96 -22.30 -2.75
C GLY A 207 -15.48 -22.68 -2.90
N VAL A 208 -14.70 -21.95 -3.69
CA VAL A 208 -13.29 -22.24 -3.99
C VAL A 208 -12.38 -21.40 -3.10
N ILE A 209 -11.34 -22.03 -2.57
CA ILE A 209 -10.25 -21.37 -1.86
C ILE A 209 -9.09 -21.25 -2.83
N THR A 210 -8.77 -20.01 -3.19
CA THR A 210 -7.69 -19.67 -4.14
C THR A 210 -6.32 -19.56 -3.48
N PHE A 211 -6.25 -19.65 -2.16
CA PHE A 211 -4.99 -19.56 -1.42
C PHE A 211 -4.28 -20.91 -1.36
N ASP A 212 -3.05 -20.92 -1.88
CA ASP A 212 -2.03 -21.93 -1.64
C ASP A 212 -0.82 -21.21 -1.06
N CYS A 213 -0.23 -21.72 0.03
CA CYS A 213 0.94 -21.11 0.66
C CYS A 213 2.18 -21.23 -0.21
N ARG A 214 2.31 -22.29 -1.02
CA ARG A 214 3.49 -22.58 -1.84
C ARG A 214 3.68 -21.58 -2.99
N ASN A 215 2.61 -20.91 -3.39
CA ASN A 215 2.62 -19.90 -4.46
C ASN A 215 2.93 -18.49 -3.94
N ARG A 216 3.12 -18.32 -2.63
CA ARG A 216 3.28 -17.00 -2.03
C ARG A 216 4.73 -16.54 -2.13
N GLY A 217 4.93 -15.24 -2.35
CA GLY A 217 6.26 -14.63 -2.45
C GLY A 217 7.14 -14.98 -1.26
N TRP A 218 6.62 -14.87 -0.04
CA TRP A 218 7.35 -15.24 1.19
C TRP A 218 7.78 -16.71 1.22
N TYR A 219 6.97 -17.63 0.69
CA TYR A 219 7.30 -19.05 0.66
C TYR A 219 8.40 -19.32 -0.36
N ILE A 220 8.23 -18.80 -1.58
CA ILE A 220 9.15 -19.03 -2.69
C ILE A 220 10.52 -18.41 -2.43
N GLN A 221 10.55 -17.18 -1.94
CA GLN A 221 11.80 -16.45 -1.66
C GLN A 221 12.57 -17.08 -0.50
N ALA A 222 11.89 -17.60 0.54
CA ALA A 222 12.55 -18.29 1.64
C ALA A 222 12.96 -19.74 1.29
N ALA A 223 12.19 -20.42 0.43
CA ALA A 223 12.48 -21.80 0.04
C ALA A 223 13.61 -21.91 -0.99
N THR A 224 13.91 -20.84 -1.74
CA THR A 224 14.90 -20.86 -2.82
C THR A 224 15.71 -19.58 -2.87
N SER A 225 17.02 -19.70 -3.14
CA SER A 225 17.86 -18.54 -3.39
C SER A 225 17.62 -17.93 -4.79
N PRO A 226 17.93 -16.63 -4.97
CA PRO A 226 17.78 -15.93 -6.24
C PRO A 226 18.36 -16.69 -7.44
N LYS A 227 17.71 -16.56 -8.59
CA LYS A 227 18.00 -17.42 -9.76
C LYS A 227 17.98 -16.69 -11.09
N ASP A 228 18.93 -17.06 -11.94
CA ASP A 228 19.06 -16.64 -13.33
C ASP A 228 18.52 -17.77 -14.24
N ILE A 229 17.37 -17.53 -14.87
CA ILE A 229 16.64 -18.55 -15.64
C ILE A 229 16.53 -18.19 -17.11
N VAL A 230 16.87 -19.15 -17.98
CA VAL A 230 16.50 -19.10 -19.40
C VAL A 230 15.40 -20.13 -19.67
N ILE A 231 14.23 -19.65 -20.11
CA ILE A 231 13.10 -20.51 -20.48
C ILE A 231 13.14 -20.78 -21.99
N LEU A 232 13.29 -22.04 -22.37
CA LEU A 232 13.29 -22.50 -23.76
C LEU A 232 11.93 -23.11 -24.10
N VAL A 233 11.23 -22.52 -25.07
CA VAL A 233 9.88 -22.93 -25.49
C VAL A 233 9.91 -23.49 -26.90
N ASP A 234 9.51 -24.75 -27.05
CA ASP A 234 9.34 -25.38 -28.35
C ASP A 234 8.15 -24.80 -29.12
N THR A 235 8.40 -24.28 -30.32
CA THR A 235 7.37 -23.77 -31.23
C THR A 235 7.27 -24.56 -32.52
N SER A 236 7.83 -25.77 -32.56
CA SER A 236 7.78 -26.67 -33.72
C SER A 236 6.38 -27.19 -34.01
N GLY A 237 6.18 -27.68 -35.24
CA GLY A 237 4.90 -28.15 -35.76
C GLY A 237 4.15 -29.16 -34.87
N SER A 238 4.86 -29.96 -34.08
CA SER A 238 4.29 -30.97 -33.17
C SER A 238 3.53 -30.35 -31.99
N MET A 239 3.89 -29.13 -31.59
CA MET A 239 3.25 -28.40 -30.50
C MET A 239 1.86 -27.83 -30.87
N LYS A 240 1.35 -28.05 -32.08
CA LYS A 240 0.08 -27.48 -32.54
C LYS A 240 -1.11 -27.93 -31.69
N GLY A 241 -2.03 -27.00 -31.41
CA GLY A 241 -3.28 -27.27 -30.69
C GLY A 241 -3.09 -27.23 -29.17
N LEU A 242 -3.60 -28.25 -28.47
CA LEU A 242 -3.63 -28.29 -27.00
C LEU A 242 -2.23 -28.21 -26.37
N ARG A 243 -1.20 -28.78 -27.02
CA ARG A 243 0.18 -28.78 -26.51
C ARG A 243 0.72 -27.36 -26.35
N MET A 244 0.59 -26.50 -27.36
CA MET A 244 0.99 -25.09 -27.26
C MET A 244 0.17 -24.34 -26.20
N THR A 245 -1.13 -24.64 -26.03
CA THR A 245 -1.93 -24.04 -24.95
C THR A 245 -1.42 -24.42 -23.57
N ILE A 246 -1.06 -25.70 -23.36
CA ILE A 246 -0.45 -26.17 -22.11
C ILE A 246 0.92 -25.51 -21.92
N ALA A 247 1.78 -25.49 -22.94
CA ALA A 247 3.11 -24.87 -22.85
C ALA A 247 3.03 -23.38 -22.47
N LYS A 248 2.14 -22.60 -23.10
CA LYS A 248 1.89 -21.20 -22.74
C LYS A 248 1.46 -21.04 -21.28
N HIS A 249 0.58 -21.94 -20.82
CA HIS A 249 0.15 -21.93 -19.43
C HIS A 249 1.30 -22.28 -18.47
N THR A 250 2.08 -23.31 -18.77
CA THR A 250 3.27 -23.70 -18.00
C THR A 250 4.28 -22.56 -17.90
N VAL A 251 4.58 -21.85 -19.00
CA VAL A 251 5.45 -20.67 -18.96
C VAL A 251 4.88 -19.58 -18.05
N SER A 252 3.57 -19.31 -18.15
CA SER A 252 2.91 -18.32 -17.29
C SER A 252 2.99 -18.70 -15.81
N THR A 253 2.77 -19.99 -15.49
CA THR A 253 2.91 -20.54 -14.14
C THR A 253 4.35 -20.44 -13.63
N ILE A 254 5.35 -20.71 -14.46
CA ILE A 254 6.77 -20.52 -14.09
C ILE A 254 7.04 -19.04 -13.77
N LEU A 255 6.57 -18.11 -14.61
CA LEU A 255 6.74 -16.67 -14.36
C LEU A 255 6.07 -16.22 -13.04
N ASP A 256 4.93 -16.82 -12.67
CA ASP A 256 4.28 -16.55 -11.39
C ASP A 256 5.13 -17.00 -10.18
N THR A 257 6.07 -17.94 -10.36
CA THR A 257 7.00 -18.39 -9.31
C THR A 257 8.29 -17.58 -9.21
N LEU A 258 8.49 -16.57 -10.07
CA LEU A 258 9.70 -15.74 -10.01
C LEU A 258 9.48 -14.55 -9.07
N GLY A 259 10.48 -14.26 -8.24
CA GLY A 259 10.53 -13.07 -7.38
C GLY A 259 11.25 -11.91 -8.06
N GLU A 260 11.27 -10.75 -7.41
CA GLU A 260 11.93 -9.54 -7.93
C GLU A 260 13.46 -9.67 -7.95
N ASN A 261 14.03 -10.57 -7.14
CA ASN A 261 15.47 -10.85 -7.12
C ASN A 261 15.93 -11.80 -8.25
N ASP A 262 14.98 -12.34 -9.04
CA ASP A 262 15.27 -13.31 -10.09
C ASP A 262 15.46 -12.62 -11.44
N PHE A 263 16.27 -13.23 -12.29
CA PHE A 263 16.49 -12.76 -13.66
C PHE A 263 16.00 -13.80 -14.66
N VAL A 264 15.28 -13.36 -15.68
CA VAL A 264 14.65 -14.25 -16.66
C VAL A 264 14.81 -13.75 -18.09
N ASN A 265 14.93 -14.68 -19.03
CA ASN A 265 14.66 -14.43 -20.44
C ASN A 265 13.97 -15.65 -21.05
N ILE A 266 13.13 -15.41 -22.05
CA ILE A 266 12.34 -16.45 -22.72
C ILE A 266 12.73 -16.49 -24.19
N ILE A 267 13.09 -17.70 -24.64
CA ILE A 267 13.50 -17.97 -26.00
C ILE A 267 12.57 -19.03 -26.57
N SER A 268 11.91 -18.69 -27.66
CA SER A 268 11.21 -19.67 -28.48
C SER A 268 12.14 -20.22 -29.56
N TYR A 269 12.04 -21.52 -29.85
CA TYR A 269 12.85 -22.14 -30.88
C TYR A 269 12.02 -22.99 -31.83
N ASN A 270 12.47 -23.01 -33.08
CA ASN A 270 12.06 -23.93 -34.14
C ASN A 270 13.30 -24.18 -35.01
N ASP A 271 13.22 -23.96 -36.33
CA ASP A 271 14.37 -24.00 -37.24
C ASP A 271 15.39 -22.88 -36.90
N TYR A 272 14.90 -21.81 -36.24
CA TYR A 272 15.64 -20.64 -35.79
C TYR A 272 15.36 -20.33 -34.32
N ILE A 273 16.23 -19.51 -33.74
CA ILE A 273 16.10 -18.99 -32.38
C ILE A 273 15.38 -17.64 -32.43
N HIS A 274 14.31 -17.52 -31.66
CA HIS A 274 13.47 -16.34 -31.57
C HIS A 274 13.33 -15.90 -30.12
N TYR A 275 13.95 -14.76 -29.81
CA TYR A 275 13.72 -14.06 -28.55
C TYR A 275 12.27 -13.56 -28.52
N ILE A 276 11.57 -13.82 -27.41
CA ILE A 276 10.17 -13.39 -27.25
C ILE A 276 10.07 -11.86 -27.30
N GLU A 277 11.01 -11.18 -26.63
CA GLU A 277 11.18 -9.73 -26.67
C GLU A 277 12.52 -9.40 -27.36
N PRO A 278 12.50 -8.86 -28.60
CA PRO A 278 13.71 -8.49 -29.33
C PRO A 278 14.63 -7.52 -28.59
N CYS A 279 14.08 -6.66 -27.74
CA CYS A 279 14.88 -5.74 -26.92
C CYS A 279 15.78 -6.45 -25.90
N PHE A 280 15.42 -7.67 -25.49
CA PHE A 280 16.16 -8.46 -24.50
C PHE A 280 17.07 -9.51 -25.13
N LYS A 281 17.51 -9.27 -26.36
CA LYS A 281 18.41 -10.18 -27.06
C LYS A 281 19.77 -10.28 -26.35
N GLY A 282 20.09 -11.48 -25.88
CA GLY A 282 21.38 -11.79 -25.26
C GLY A 282 21.55 -11.31 -23.81
N ILE A 283 20.49 -10.79 -23.18
CA ILE A 283 20.52 -10.31 -21.79
C ILE A 283 19.43 -10.99 -20.97
N LEU A 284 19.63 -11.11 -19.66
CA LEU A 284 18.56 -11.47 -18.73
C LEU A 284 17.98 -10.19 -18.13
N VAL A 285 16.67 -10.18 -17.88
CA VAL A 285 15.99 -9.04 -17.26
C VAL A 285 15.45 -9.43 -15.90
N GLN A 286 15.39 -8.47 -14.99
CA GLN A 286 14.82 -8.68 -13.68
C GLN A 286 13.33 -9.09 -13.82
N ALA A 287 12.92 -10.08 -13.06
CA ALA A 287 11.58 -10.66 -13.10
C ALA A 287 10.56 -9.81 -12.33
N ASP A 288 10.62 -8.50 -12.53
CA ASP A 288 9.65 -7.53 -12.01
C ASP A 288 8.27 -7.83 -12.55
N ARG A 289 7.25 -7.38 -11.82
CA ARG A 289 5.86 -7.63 -12.19
C ARG A 289 5.53 -7.14 -13.60
N ASP A 290 6.01 -5.96 -13.98
CA ASP A 290 5.76 -5.37 -15.29
C ASP A 290 6.42 -6.21 -16.40
N ASN A 291 7.67 -6.64 -16.21
CA ASN A 291 8.38 -7.51 -17.14
C ASN A 291 7.68 -8.88 -17.27
N ARG A 292 7.25 -9.47 -16.15
CA ARG A 292 6.52 -10.75 -16.14
C ARG A 292 5.19 -10.66 -16.87
N GLU A 293 4.40 -9.62 -16.62
CA GLU A 293 3.12 -9.41 -17.30
C GLU A 293 3.31 -9.12 -18.81
N HIS A 294 4.36 -8.38 -19.18
CA HIS A 294 4.74 -8.18 -20.57
C HIS A 294 5.11 -9.51 -21.25
N PHE A 295 5.94 -10.34 -20.61
CA PHE A 295 6.27 -11.67 -21.11
C PHE A 295 5.04 -12.55 -21.28
N LYS A 296 4.10 -12.57 -20.33
CA LYS A 296 2.84 -13.33 -20.44
C LYS A 296 2.04 -12.92 -21.68
N GLN A 297 1.92 -11.62 -21.95
CA GLN A 297 1.22 -11.11 -23.13
C GLN A 297 1.89 -11.53 -24.45
N LEU A 298 3.23 -11.60 -24.47
CA LEU A 298 3.99 -12.04 -25.65
C LEU A 298 3.92 -13.57 -25.83
N VAL A 299 4.00 -14.33 -24.74
CA VAL A 299 3.86 -15.79 -24.74
C VAL A 299 2.48 -16.20 -25.26
N ASP A 300 1.43 -15.48 -24.90
CA ASP A 300 0.07 -15.72 -25.42
C ASP A 300 -0.03 -15.59 -26.94
N LYS A 301 0.82 -14.76 -27.56
CA LYS A 301 0.86 -14.52 -29.02
C LYS A 301 1.73 -15.54 -29.78
N LEU A 302 2.41 -16.47 -29.09
CA LEU A 302 3.25 -17.48 -29.74
C LEU A 302 2.46 -18.33 -30.74
N MET A 303 3.08 -18.57 -31.89
CA MET A 303 2.54 -19.38 -32.97
C MET A 303 3.51 -20.49 -33.35
N VAL A 304 2.96 -21.65 -33.70
CA VAL A 304 3.70 -22.84 -34.07
C VAL A 304 4.16 -22.77 -35.53
N LYS A 305 5.46 -23.00 -35.79
CA LYS A 305 6.08 -23.04 -37.13
C LYS A 305 7.34 -23.91 -37.11
N GLY A 306 7.65 -24.58 -38.23
CA GLY A 306 8.96 -25.22 -38.45
C GLY A 306 9.20 -26.52 -37.68
N VAL A 307 10.46 -26.96 -37.64
CA VAL A 307 10.96 -28.14 -36.90
C VAL A 307 11.76 -27.71 -35.68
N GLY A 308 11.71 -28.45 -34.56
CA GLY A 308 12.39 -28.05 -33.32
C GLY A 308 13.88 -28.40 -33.30
N ALA A 309 14.77 -27.41 -33.29
CA ALA A 309 16.22 -27.62 -33.16
C ALA A 309 16.73 -27.34 -31.72
N VAL A 310 16.60 -28.32 -30.82
CA VAL A 310 16.90 -28.18 -29.38
C VAL A 310 18.38 -27.84 -29.12
N GLY A 311 19.33 -28.45 -29.84
CA GLY A 311 20.76 -28.23 -29.63
C GLY A 311 21.20 -26.76 -29.83
N ARG A 312 20.60 -26.07 -30.82
CA ARG A 312 20.86 -24.64 -31.06
C ARG A 312 20.33 -23.78 -29.92
N ALA A 313 19.11 -24.06 -29.46
CA ALA A 313 18.48 -23.33 -28.36
C ALA A 313 19.26 -23.49 -27.04
N LEU A 314 19.71 -24.71 -26.74
CA LEU A 314 20.57 -24.96 -25.57
C LEU A 314 21.90 -24.21 -25.68
N SER A 315 22.53 -24.20 -26.84
CA SER A 315 23.80 -23.50 -27.06
C SER A 315 23.67 -21.99 -26.81
N GLU A 316 22.56 -21.38 -27.23
CA GLU A 316 22.28 -19.96 -26.98
C GLU A 316 22.02 -19.69 -25.48
N ALA A 317 21.22 -20.55 -24.82
CA ALA A 317 20.93 -20.40 -23.39
C ALA A 317 22.20 -20.44 -22.53
N PHE A 318 23.12 -21.37 -22.80
CA PHE A 318 24.40 -21.43 -22.10
C PHE A 318 25.27 -20.19 -22.35
N GLN A 319 25.27 -19.65 -23.56
CA GLN A 319 26.03 -18.43 -23.87
C GLN A 319 25.50 -17.22 -23.09
N ILE A 320 24.18 -17.06 -22.98
CA ILE A 320 23.56 -15.97 -22.21
C ILE A 320 23.96 -16.09 -20.74
N LEU A 321 23.78 -17.28 -20.14
CA LEU A 321 24.10 -17.51 -18.72
C LEU A 321 25.59 -17.29 -18.42
N GLN A 322 26.48 -17.71 -19.32
CA GLN A 322 27.92 -17.49 -19.18
C GLN A 322 28.28 -16.01 -19.28
N GLN A 323 27.75 -15.29 -20.26
CA GLN A 323 28.01 -13.85 -20.44
C GLN A 323 27.54 -13.04 -19.22
N PHE A 324 26.39 -13.39 -18.67
CA PHE A 324 25.84 -12.71 -17.49
C PHE A 324 26.74 -12.94 -16.27
N GLN A 325 27.17 -14.18 -16.05
CA GLN A 325 28.12 -14.53 -14.99
C GLN A 325 29.46 -13.80 -15.13
N GLU A 326 30.04 -13.76 -16.33
CA GLU A 326 31.33 -13.09 -16.60
C GLU A 326 31.24 -11.55 -16.43
N ALA A 327 30.08 -10.96 -16.75
CA ALA A 327 29.83 -9.54 -16.57
C ALA A 327 29.60 -9.15 -15.09
N GLY A 328 29.48 -10.13 -14.18
CA GLY A 328 29.05 -9.88 -12.80
C GLY A 328 27.62 -9.34 -12.73
N GLN A 329 26.82 -9.56 -13.77
CA GLN A 329 25.43 -9.15 -13.86
C GLN A 329 24.56 -10.35 -13.45
N GLY A 330 23.52 -10.12 -12.64
CA GLY A 330 22.58 -11.15 -12.21
C GLY A 330 22.61 -11.48 -10.73
N SER A 331 21.98 -12.60 -10.39
CA SER A 331 21.87 -13.06 -9.00
C SER A 331 23.17 -13.66 -8.44
N LEU A 332 24.11 -14.07 -9.31
CA LEU A 332 25.36 -14.77 -8.98
C LEU A 332 25.18 -16.05 -8.13
N CYS A 333 23.94 -16.54 -8.01
CA CYS A 333 23.55 -17.67 -7.19
C CYS A 333 23.25 -18.88 -8.07
N ASN A 334 21.97 -19.15 -8.35
CA ASN A 334 21.54 -20.31 -9.12
C ASN A 334 21.38 -19.97 -10.60
N GLN A 335 21.91 -20.82 -11.48
CA GLN A 335 21.65 -20.75 -12.91
C GLN A 335 20.85 -21.97 -13.36
N ALA A 336 19.77 -21.72 -14.11
CA ALA A 336 18.91 -22.78 -14.59
C ALA A 336 18.40 -22.56 -16.02
N ILE A 337 18.24 -23.67 -16.74
CA ILE A 337 17.57 -23.72 -18.04
C ILE A 337 16.31 -24.54 -17.88
N MET A 338 15.17 -23.98 -18.28
CA MET A 338 13.88 -24.66 -18.27
C MET A 338 13.44 -24.97 -19.70
N LEU A 339 13.49 -26.24 -20.09
CA LEU A 339 13.14 -26.72 -21.44
C LEU A 339 11.71 -27.23 -21.47
N ILE A 340 10.85 -26.59 -22.26
CA ILE A 340 9.43 -26.94 -22.44
C ILE A 340 9.22 -27.43 -23.87
N THR A 341 8.95 -28.73 -24.02
CA THR A 341 8.85 -29.39 -25.34
C THR A 341 7.97 -30.64 -25.27
N ASP A 342 7.43 -31.09 -26.40
CA ASP A 342 6.80 -32.41 -26.52
C ASP A 342 7.78 -33.53 -26.92
N GLY A 343 9.05 -33.19 -27.20
CA GLY A 343 10.12 -34.15 -27.39
C GLY A 343 11.43 -33.55 -27.88
N ALA A 344 12.57 -34.13 -27.49
CA ALA A 344 13.89 -33.76 -28.00
C ALA A 344 14.39 -34.78 -29.05
N VAL A 345 14.73 -34.26 -30.24
CA VAL A 345 15.26 -35.07 -31.35
C VAL A 345 16.73 -34.70 -31.57
N GLU A 346 17.62 -35.55 -31.02
CA GLU A 346 19.10 -35.55 -31.20
C GLU A 346 19.80 -34.17 -30.97
N GLU A 347 21.12 -34.10 -31.12
CA GLU A 347 21.98 -32.89 -30.99
C GLU A 347 22.14 -32.24 -29.60
N TYR A 348 21.51 -32.73 -28.53
CA TYR A 348 21.66 -32.13 -27.18
C TYR A 348 22.90 -32.62 -26.40
N GLU A 349 23.34 -33.88 -26.58
CA GLU A 349 24.47 -34.45 -25.82
C GLU A 349 25.79 -33.69 -26.04
N PRO A 350 26.21 -33.38 -27.29
CA PRO A 350 27.47 -32.67 -27.52
C PRO A 350 27.46 -31.24 -26.96
N VAL A 351 26.28 -30.61 -26.87
CA VAL A 351 26.11 -29.26 -26.32
C VAL A 351 26.30 -29.28 -24.81
N LEU A 352 25.69 -30.26 -24.13
CA LEU A 352 25.83 -30.42 -22.68
C LEU A 352 27.26 -30.76 -22.27
N GLU A 353 27.94 -31.63 -23.04
CA GLU A 353 29.35 -31.97 -22.85
C GLU A 353 30.26 -30.75 -22.98
N LYS A 354 29.99 -29.88 -23.97
CA LYS A 354 30.81 -28.70 -24.25
C LYS A 354 30.63 -27.59 -23.21
N TYR A 355 29.40 -27.31 -22.80
CA TYR A 355 29.09 -26.11 -22.00
C TYR A 355 28.94 -26.38 -20.50
N ASN A 356 28.44 -27.54 -20.08
CA ASN A 356 28.09 -27.78 -18.68
C ASN A 356 28.95 -28.85 -17.98
N TRP A 357 29.65 -29.73 -18.71
CA TRP A 357 30.43 -30.81 -18.11
C TRP A 357 31.93 -30.46 -18.01
N PRO A 358 32.64 -30.92 -16.96
CA PRO A 358 32.19 -31.86 -15.91
C PRO A 358 31.50 -31.22 -14.69
N ASP A 359 31.61 -29.91 -14.50
CA ASP A 359 31.23 -29.23 -13.25
C ASP A 359 29.72 -29.23 -12.95
N ARG A 360 28.89 -29.24 -14.01
CA ARG A 360 27.42 -29.20 -13.95
C ARG A 360 26.95 -28.06 -13.06
N LYS A 361 27.36 -26.84 -13.43
CA LYS A 361 27.02 -25.60 -12.71
C LYS A 361 25.58 -25.17 -12.98
N VAL A 362 25.16 -25.28 -14.24
CA VAL A 362 23.80 -24.93 -14.67
C VAL A 362 22.88 -26.14 -14.51
N ARG A 363 21.72 -25.92 -13.89
CA ARG A 363 20.69 -26.96 -13.73
C ARG A 363 19.75 -26.97 -14.92
N VAL A 364 19.41 -28.14 -15.44
CA VAL A 364 18.49 -28.26 -16.59
C VAL A 364 17.21 -28.96 -16.19
N PHE A 365 16.10 -28.24 -16.22
CA PHE A 365 14.76 -28.75 -15.95
C PHE A 365 14.04 -29.04 -17.27
N THR A 366 13.41 -30.20 -17.38
CA THR A 366 12.71 -30.62 -18.61
C THR A 366 11.23 -30.89 -18.33
N TYR A 367 10.38 -30.18 -19.07
CA TYR A 367 8.93 -30.28 -19.00
C TYR A 367 8.40 -30.92 -20.29
N LEU A 368 7.95 -32.18 -20.20
CA LEU A 368 7.34 -32.88 -21.32
C LEU A 368 5.87 -32.48 -21.45
N ILE A 369 5.49 -31.89 -22.58
CA ILE A 369 4.13 -31.42 -22.82
C ILE A 369 3.30 -32.46 -23.59
N GLY A 370 2.17 -32.85 -23.00
CA GLY A 370 1.19 -33.75 -23.61
C GLY A 370 1.19 -35.15 -23.02
N LYS A 371 0.24 -35.98 -23.49
CA LYS A 371 0.00 -37.33 -22.97
C LYS A 371 0.96 -38.39 -23.53
N GLU A 372 1.63 -38.08 -24.63
CA GLU A 372 2.55 -39.01 -25.30
C GLU A 372 3.90 -39.02 -24.57
N VAL A 373 4.36 -40.22 -24.20
CA VAL A 373 5.60 -40.42 -23.43
C VAL A 373 6.76 -40.92 -24.28
N SER A 374 6.64 -40.93 -25.61
CA SER A 374 7.63 -41.50 -26.53
C SER A 374 9.02 -40.85 -26.42
N PHE A 375 9.11 -39.63 -25.91
CA PHE A 375 10.36 -38.88 -25.73
C PHE A 375 10.75 -38.67 -24.26
N ALA A 376 10.05 -39.32 -23.32
CA ALA A 376 10.27 -39.17 -21.88
C ALA A 376 11.70 -39.55 -21.47
N ASP A 377 12.20 -40.69 -21.96
CA ASP A 377 13.54 -41.19 -21.60
C ASP A 377 14.65 -40.20 -21.95
N ARG A 378 14.54 -39.51 -23.10
CA ARG A 378 15.53 -38.53 -23.54
C ARG A 378 15.50 -37.27 -22.67
N LEU A 379 14.32 -36.73 -22.39
CA LEU A 379 14.19 -35.54 -21.53
C LEU A 379 14.58 -35.83 -20.08
N LYS A 380 14.26 -37.04 -19.59
CA LYS A 380 14.68 -37.52 -18.28
C LYS A 380 16.20 -37.64 -18.21
N TRP A 381 16.83 -38.17 -19.25
CA TRP A 381 18.30 -38.25 -19.34
C TRP A 381 18.95 -36.86 -19.27
N ILE A 382 18.40 -35.86 -19.99
CA ILE A 382 18.89 -34.47 -19.94
C ILE A 382 18.81 -33.91 -18.51
N ALA A 383 17.67 -34.05 -17.83
CA ALA A 383 17.50 -33.52 -16.48
C ALA A 383 18.41 -34.23 -15.46
N CYS A 384 18.44 -35.56 -15.47
CA CYS A 384 19.22 -36.35 -14.51
C CYS A 384 20.72 -36.07 -14.59
N ASN A 385 21.27 -35.91 -15.80
CA ASN A 385 22.71 -35.65 -15.95
C ASN A 385 23.13 -34.21 -15.63
N ASN A 386 22.18 -33.28 -15.51
CA ASN A 386 22.44 -31.87 -15.22
C ASN A 386 21.84 -31.41 -13.89
N LYS A 387 21.71 -32.31 -12.91
CA LYS A 387 21.23 -32.00 -11.53
C LYS A 387 19.87 -31.27 -11.50
N GLY A 388 19.02 -31.49 -12.50
CA GLY A 388 17.69 -30.90 -12.59
C GLY A 388 16.57 -31.88 -12.25
N TYR A 389 15.37 -31.59 -12.74
CA TYR A 389 14.17 -32.40 -12.54
C TYR A 389 13.41 -32.57 -13.86
N TYR A 390 12.76 -33.72 -14.01
CA TYR A 390 11.93 -34.06 -15.16
C TYR A 390 10.49 -34.23 -14.70
N THR A 391 9.56 -33.58 -15.39
CA THR A 391 8.13 -33.78 -15.16
C THR A 391 7.35 -33.77 -16.48
N GLN A 392 6.18 -34.41 -16.46
CA GLN A 392 5.26 -34.48 -17.58
C GLN A 392 3.99 -33.72 -17.26
N ILE A 393 3.63 -32.76 -18.10
CA ILE A 393 2.43 -31.94 -17.96
C ILE A 393 1.43 -32.34 -19.05
N SER A 394 0.41 -33.10 -18.63
CA SER A 394 -0.61 -33.63 -19.53
C SER A 394 -1.84 -32.73 -19.66
N THR A 395 -2.17 -32.00 -18.60
CA THR A 395 -3.33 -31.10 -18.54
C THR A 395 -2.95 -29.71 -18.00
N LEU A 396 -3.86 -28.75 -18.14
CA LEU A 396 -3.69 -27.41 -17.57
C LEU A 396 -3.72 -27.43 -16.03
N ALA A 397 -4.46 -28.36 -15.41
CA ALA A 397 -4.54 -28.47 -13.96
C ALA A 397 -3.23 -28.99 -13.36
N ASP A 398 -2.58 -29.94 -14.05
CA ASP A 398 -1.31 -30.55 -13.59
C ASP A 398 -0.14 -29.55 -13.64
N ALA A 399 -0.25 -28.47 -14.41
CA ALA A 399 0.87 -27.54 -14.63
C ALA A 399 1.34 -26.88 -13.33
N GLN A 400 0.42 -26.54 -12.44
CA GLN A 400 0.74 -25.81 -11.21
C GLN A 400 1.60 -26.64 -10.24
N GLU A 401 1.15 -27.86 -9.94
CA GLU A 401 1.83 -28.76 -9.00
C GLU A 401 3.20 -29.19 -9.55
N ASN A 402 3.26 -29.59 -10.83
CA ASN A 402 4.49 -30.05 -11.44
C ASN A 402 5.56 -28.97 -11.61
N VAL A 403 5.16 -27.71 -11.79
CA VAL A 403 6.13 -26.60 -11.85
C VAL A 403 6.71 -26.35 -10.47
N MET A 404 5.96 -26.49 -9.37
CA MET A 404 6.50 -26.16 -8.04
C MET A 404 7.60 -27.10 -7.56
N GLU A 405 7.68 -28.32 -8.10
CA GLU A 405 8.72 -29.30 -7.77
C GLU A 405 10.15 -28.82 -8.03
N TYR A 406 10.37 -27.90 -8.97
CA TYR A 406 11.73 -27.39 -9.20
C TYR A 406 12.25 -26.62 -7.98
N LEU A 407 11.37 -26.00 -7.17
CA LEU A 407 11.74 -25.27 -5.97
C LEU A 407 12.41 -26.21 -4.95
N HIS A 408 11.86 -27.41 -4.75
CA HIS A 408 12.44 -28.43 -3.88
C HIS A 408 13.82 -28.91 -4.35
N VAL A 409 14.11 -28.84 -5.65
CA VAL A 409 15.43 -29.20 -6.18
C VAL A 409 16.44 -28.08 -5.99
N LEU A 410 15.99 -26.82 -6.09
CA LEU A 410 16.82 -25.65 -5.85
C LEU A 410 17.12 -25.43 -4.36
N SER A 411 16.24 -25.86 -3.45
CA SER A 411 16.45 -25.72 -1.99
C SER A 411 17.53 -26.67 -1.42
N ARG A 412 17.83 -27.80 -2.09
CA ARG A 412 18.73 -28.84 -1.56
C ARG A 412 20.11 -28.34 -1.08
N PRO A 413 20.84 -27.47 -1.81
CA PRO A 413 22.14 -26.97 -1.34
C PRO A 413 22.03 -26.16 -0.05
N MET A 414 20.97 -25.37 0.11
CA MET A 414 20.72 -24.60 1.33
C MET A 414 20.53 -25.55 2.52
N VAL A 415 19.76 -26.63 2.30
CA VAL A 415 19.54 -27.67 3.33
C VAL A 415 20.84 -28.35 3.75
N ILE A 416 21.70 -28.69 2.78
CA ILE A 416 22.98 -29.37 3.04
C ILE A 416 23.94 -28.46 3.81
N ASN A 417 23.97 -27.18 3.48
CA ASN A 417 24.82 -26.20 4.17
C ASN A 417 24.27 -25.79 5.54
N HIS A 418 23.05 -26.21 5.90
CA HIS A 418 22.32 -25.80 7.11
C HIS A 418 22.22 -24.28 7.20
N ASP A 419 21.96 -23.64 6.06
CA ASP A 419 21.88 -22.19 5.98
C ASP A 419 20.42 -21.77 6.14
N HIS A 420 20.11 -21.15 7.27
CA HIS A 420 18.81 -20.59 7.57
C HIS A 420 18.80 -19.10 7.22
N ASP A 421 18.84 -18.82 5.92
CA ASP A 421 18.79 -17.45 5.44
C ASP A 421 17.45 -16.79 5.79
N ILE A 422 17.53 -15.65 6.46
CA ILE A 422 16.36 -14.82 6.76
C ILE A 422 15.98 -14.07 5.50
N THR A 423 14.74 -14.26 5.05
CA THR A 423 14.21 -13.60 3.87
C THR A 423 13.12 -12.62 4.24
N TRP A 424 13.20 -11.42 3.68
CA TRP A 424 12.19 -10.37 3.81
C TRP A 424 11.49 -10.16 2.48
N THR A 425 10.16 -10.15 2.49
CA THR A 425 9.41 -9.84 1.27
C THR A 425 9.27 -8.35 1.04
N GLU A 426 9.01 -8.00 -0.21
CA GLU A 426 8.40 -6.73 -0.59
C GLU A 426 7.09 -6.48 0.17
N ALA A 427 6.64 -5.22 0.17
CA ALA A 427 5.35 -4.87 0.74
C ALA A 427 4.26 -5.64 -0.01
N TYR A 428 3.30 -6.21 0.72
CA TYR A 428 2.13 -6.77 0.10
C TYR A 428 0.85 -6.60 0.92
N MET A 429 -0.30 -6.71 0.26
CA MET A 429 -1.58 -6.70 0.93
C MET A 429 -1.99 -8.13 1.24
N ASP A 430 -2.38 -8.38 2.49
CA ASP A 430 -2.90 -9.68 2.87
C ASP A 430 -4.26 -9.94 2.23
N SER A 431 -4.33 -11.02 1.43
CA SER A 431 -5.60 -11.50 0.86
C SER A 431 -6.65 -11.85 1.93
N LYS A 432 -6.22 -12.13 3.17
CA LYS A 432 -7.11 -12.55 4.28
C LYS A 432 -7.83 -11.35 4.92
N SER A 433 -7.17 -10.20 5.05
CA SER A 433 -7.74 -8.97 5.62
C SER A 433 -8.78 -8.34 4.68
N VAL A 434 -8.50 -8.32 3.38
CA VAL A 434 -9.39 -7.70 2.38
C VAL A 434 -10.67 -8.54 2.15
N GLY A 435 -10.58 -9.86 2.07
CA GLY A 435 -11.75 -10.73 1.82
C GLY A 435 -12.79 -10.71 2.95
N THR A 436 -12.33 -10.65 4.20
CA THR A 436 -13.19 -10.69 5.39
C THR A 436 -13.67 -9.30 5.80
N ALA A 437 -12.81 -8.27 5.74
CA ALA A 437 -13.17 -6.90 6.11
C ALA A 437 -14.06 -6.19 5.08
N LEU A 438 -13.95 -6.53 3.78
CA LEU A 438 -14.87 -5.98 2.76
C LEU A 438 -16.31 -6.48 2.92
N ARG A 439 -16.54 -7.59 3.64
CA ARG A 439 -17.88 -8.13 3.87
C ARG A 439 -18.52 -7.64 5.17
N SER A 440 -17.73 -7.15 6.14
CA SER A 440 -18.24 -6.78 7.46
C SER A 440 -18.68 -5.31 7.60
N SER A 441 -18.28 -4.41 6.68
CA SER A 441 -18.81 -3.03 6.68
C SER A 441 -18.80 -2.36 5.30
N PRO A 442 -19.94 -1.89 4.79
CA PRO A 442 -20.00 -1.09 3.55
C PRO A 442 -19.26 0.25 3.66
N LEU A 443 -18.83 0.67 4.85
CA LEU A 443 -18.04 1.89 5.07
C LEU A 443 -16.54 1.71 4.72
N THR A 444 -15.98 0.50 4.83
CA THR A 444 -14.56 0.24 4.51
C THR A 444 -14.30 0.27 2.99
N ALA A 445 -15.34 0.05 2.19
CA ALA A 445 -15.29 0.19 0.74
C ALA A 445 -15.25 1.66 0.26
N LEU A 446 -15.54 2.63 1.14
CA LEU A 446 -15.66 4.04 0.78
C LEU A 446 -14.34 4.83 0.87
N TYR A 447 -13.28 4.29 1.48
CA TYR A 447 -12.05 5.04 1.76
C TYR A 447 -10.77 4.29 1.32
N PRO A 448 -10.10 4.71 0.23
CA PRO A 448 -8.84 4.11 -0.23
C PRO A 448 -7.65 4.37 0.72
N GLN A 449 -7.76 5.32 1.64
CA GLN A 449 -6.73 5.61 2.67
C GLN A 449 -6.67 4.52 3.76
N VAL A 450 -7.76 3.77 3.97
CA VAL A 450 -7.77 2.60 4.87
C VAL A 450 -7.02 1.42 4.24
N GLN A 451 -6.81 1.45 2.91
CA GLN A 451 -6.16 0.37 2.19
C GLN A 451 -4.62 0.46 2.29
N SER A 452 -4.02 1.67 2.37
CA SER A 452 -2.57 1.83 2.61
C SER A 452 -2.14 1.32 3.99
N LEU A 453 -3.08 1.27 4.93
CA LEU A 453 -2.89 0.78 6.30
C LEU A 453 -2.92 -0.76 6.42
N ALA A 454 -3.10 -1.50 5.31
CA ALA A 454 -3.12 -2.97 5.27
C ALA A 454 -1.90 -3.58 4.55
N LEU A 455 -0.85 -2.80 4.32
CA LEU A 455 0.42 -3.29 3.77
C LEU A 455 1.25 -3.97 4.86
N LEU A 456 1.73 -5.16 4.53
CA LEU A 456 2.56 -6.01 5.38
C LEU A 456 3.87 -6.32 4.64
N THR A 457 4.93 -6.56 5.40
CA THR A 457 6.10 -7.32 4.92
C THR A 457 6.20 -8.58 5.77
N THR A 458 6.70 -9.68 5.20
CA THR A 458 6.89 -10.93 5.93
C THR A 458 8.37 -11.19 6.12
N VAL A 459 8.74 -11.55 7.35
CA VAL A 459 9.98 -12.27 7.62
C VAL A 459 9.72 -13.76 7.51
N ALA A 460 10.52 -14.47 6.71
CA ALA A 460 10.35 -15.88 6.46
C ALA A 460 11.68 -16.64 6.56
N MET A 461 11.61 -17.87 7.06
CA MET A 461 12.74 -18.79 7.17
C MET A 461 12.33 -20.21 6.76
N PRO A 462 13.19 -20.93 6.00
CA PRO A 462 12.91 -22.31 5.62
C PRO A 462 13.08 -23.27 6.80
N VAL A 463 12.33 -24.37 6.80
CA VAL A 463 12.40 -25.44 7.79
C VAL A 463 12.87 -26.72 7.12
N PHE A 464 13.92 -27.33 7.68
CA PHE A 464 14.55 -28.51 7.09
C PHE A 464 14.41 -29.76 7.96
N SER A 465 14.33 -30.93 7.31
CA SER A 465 14.35 -32.18 8.05
C SER A 465 15.75 -32.48 8.59
N LYS A 466 15.86 -32.65 9.92
CA LYS A 466 17.10 -33.01 10.61
C LYS A 466 17.33 -34.52 10.74
N LYS A 467 16.43 -35.35 10.20
CA LYS A 467 16.55 -36.82 10.29
C LYS A 467 17.79 -37.31 9.54
N ASN A 468 18.54 -38.23 10.15
CA ASN A 468 19.79 -38.76 9.57
C ASN A 468 19.59 -39.39 8.18
N GLU A 469 18.44 -40.03 7.95
CA GLU A 469 18.10 -40.70 6.69
C GLU A 469 17.83 -39.72 5.55
N THR A 470 17.23 -38.57 5.85
CA THR A 470 16.81 -37.55 4.87
C THR A 470 17.82 -36.42 4.72
N ARG A 471 18.81 -36.35 5.61
CA ARG A 471 19.85 -35.31 5.64
C ARG A 471 20.66 -35.23 4.35
N SER A 472 20.89 -36.35 3.67
CA SER A 472 21.58 -36.41 2.38
C SER A 472 20.70 -36.00 1.19
N HIS A 473 19.38 -36.08 1.35
CA HIS A 473 18.40 -35.75 0.31
C HIS A 473 18.00 -34.27 0.33
N GLY A 474 18.23 -33.57 1.44
CA GLY A 474 17.99 -32.13 1.59
C GLY A 474 16.51 -31.77 1.52
N ILE A 475 15.70 -32.37 2.41
CA ILE A 475 14.23 -32.23 2.39
C ILE A 475 13.80 -30.91 3.06
N LEU A 476 13.03 -30.11 2.31
CA LEU A 476 12.31 -28.94 2.81
C LEU A 476 10.95 -29.38 3.39
N LEU A 477 10.75 -29.18 4.69
CA LEU A 477 9.48 -29.46 5.38
C LEU A 477 8.44 -28.37 5.10
N GLY A 478 8.91 -27.13 4.94
CA GLY A 478 8.07 -25.96 4.75
C GLY A 478 8.81 -24.67 5.03
N VAL A 479 8.05 -23.60 5.20
CA VAL A 479 8.54 -22.26 5.52
C VAL A 479 7.71 -21.71 6.67
N VAL A 480 8.39 -21.17 7.68
CA VAL A 480 7.76 -20.40 8.75
C VAL A 480 7.83 -18.92 8.38
N GLY A 481 6.76 -18.18 8.64
CA GLY A 481 6.74 -16.74 8.45
C GLY A 481 5.95 -16.00 9.52
N SER A 482 6.29 -14.73 9.70
CA SER A 482 5.51 -13.78 10.50
C SER A 482 5.35 -12.48 9.73
N ASP A 483 4.14 -11.96 9.76
CA ASP A 483 3.82 -10.69 9.14
C ASP A 483 4.19 -9.52 10.07
N VAL A 484 4.70 -8.46 9.45
CA VAL A 484 5.01 -7.17 10.06
C VAL A 484 4.16 -6.13 9.36
N ALA A 485 3.18 -5.59 10.08
CA ALA A 485 2.39 -4.50 9.56
C ALA A 485 3.27 -3.25 9.42
N LEU A 486 3.34 -2.69 8.21
CA LEU A 486 4.17 -1.52 7.94
C LEU A 486 3.70 -0.31 8.76
N ARG A 487 2.40 -0.26 9.09
CA ARG A 487 1.85 0.71 10.04
C ARG A 487 2.59 0.68 11.38
N GLU A 488 2.85 -0.50 11.93
CA GLU A 488 3.52 -0.65 13.23
C GLU A 488 4.98 -0.19 13.18
N LEU A 489 5.64 -0.35 12.04
CA LEU A 489 6.98 0.21 11.83
C LEU A 489 6.93 1.73 11.74
N MET A 490 5.99 2.29 10.96
CA MET A 490 5.87 3.74 10.81
C MET A 490 5.47 4.45 12.11
N LYS A 491 4.84 3.75 13.07
CA LYS A 491 4.61 4.28 14.44
C LYS A 491 5.91 4.69 15.14
N LEU A 492 7.04 4.05 14.82
CA LEU A 492 8.35 4.35 15.41
C LEU A 492 8.96 5.65 14.85
N ALA A 493 8.48 6.14 13.72
CA ALA A 493 8.86 7.41 13.11
C ALA A 493 7.66 8.38 13.08
N PRO A 494 7.21 8.89 14.25
CA PRO A 494 5.96 9.62 14.35
C PRO A 494 6.04 11.01 13.71
N GLN A 495 4.94 11.41 13.06
CA GLN A 495 4.84 12.64 12.27
C GLN A 495 5.13 13.93 13.07
N TYR A 496 4.78 13.97 14.35
CA TYR A 496 4.98 15.18 15.18
C TYR A 496 6.48 15.54 15.35
N LYS A 497 7.38 14.54 15.30
CA LYS A 497 8.84 14.72 15.34
C LYS A 497 9.41 15.25 14.01
N LEU A 498 8.77 14.91 12.89
CA LEU A 498 9.20 15.26 11.53
C LEU A 498 8.73 16.65 11.09
N GLY A 499 7.68 17.17 11.73
CA GLY A 499 7.09 18.47 11.40
C GLY A 499 5.96 18.37 10.36
N VAL A 500 5.52 19.51 9.85
CA VAL A 500 4.25 19.63 9.11
C VAL A 500 4.30 18.98 7.72
N HIS A 501 5.43 19.17 7.04
CA HIS A 501 5.68 18.67 5.68
C HIS A 501 6.70 17.53 5.64
N GLY A 502 7.41 17.28 6.76
CA GLY A 502 8.34 16.17 6.85
C GLY A 502 7.62 14.82 6.81
N TYR A 503 8.32 13.77 6.41
CA TYR A 503 7.77 12.41 6.38
C TYR A 503 8.90 11.39 6.41
N ALA A 504 8.58 10.17 6.82
CA ALA A 504 9.48 9.04 6.74
C ALA A 504 9.02 8.07 5.65
N PHE A 505 9.98 7.37 5.05
CA PHE A 505 9.72 6.35 4.04
C PHE A 505 10.74 5.23 4.13
N LEU A 506 10.34 4.04 3.69
CA LEU A 506 11.15 2.82 3.77
C LEU A 506 11.34 2.23 2.38
N ASN A 507 12.57 1.85 2.07
CA ASN A 507 12.95 1.25 0.79
C ASN A 507 13.65 -0.10 1.00
N THR A 508 13.54 -0.96 0.00
CA THR A 508 14.33 -2.19 -0.12
C THR A 508 15.69 -1.91 -0.78
N ASN A 509 16.60 -2.87 -0.67
CA ASN A 509 17.87 -2.91 -1.40
C ASN A 509 17.74 -2.97 -2.94
N ASN A 510 16.54 -3.14 -3.49
CA ASN A 510 16.28 -3.05 -4.93
C ASN A 510 15.76 -1.67 -5.37
N GLY A 511 15.44 -0.78 -4.42
CA GLY A 511 14.86 0.54 -4.69
C GLY A 511 13.33 0.58 -4.66
N TYR A 512 12.67 -0.53 -4.34
CA TYR A 512 11.22 -0.58 -4.15
C TYR A 512 10.83 0.01 -2.80
N ILE A 513 9.78 0.82 -2.82
CA ILE A 513 9.19 1.42 -1.62
C ILE A 513 8.39 0.36 -0.88
N LEU A 514 8.65 0.24 0.42
CA LEU A 514 7.79 -0.49 1.36
C LEU A 514 6.68 0.41 1.88
N SER A 515 7.05 1.60 2.36
CA SER A 515 6.12 2.57 2.93
C SER A 515 6.50 3.97 2.47
N HIS A 516 5.53 4.70 1.94
CA HIS A 516 5.68 6.10 1.56
C HIS A 516 4.31 6.79 1.66
N PRO A 517 4.23 8.07 2.08
CA PRO A 517 2.95 8.76 2.23
C PRO A 517 2.11 8.82 0.95
N ASP A 518 2.75 8.85 -0.22
CA ASP A 518 2.06 8.84 -1.53
C ASP A 518 1.81 7.44 -2.10
N LEU A 519 2.28 6.38 -1.42
CA LEU A 519 2.00 5.01 -1.82
C LEU A 519 0.51 4.70 -1.58
N ARG A 520 -0.24 4.51 -2.67
CA ARG A 520 -1.66 4.12 -2.61
C ARG A 520 -1.80 2.69 -3.12
N PRO A 521 -2.33 1.76 -2.33
CA PRO A 521 -2.70 0.46 -2.86
C PRO A 521 -3.85 0.65 -3.84
N LEU A 522 -3.57 0.37 -5.12
CA LEU A 522 -4.57 0.44 -6.16
C LEU A 522 -5.53 -0.74 -6.01
N SER A 523 -6.83 -0.44 -5.92
CA SER A 523 -7.89 -1.44 -6.03
C SER A 523 -7.70 -2.28 -7.31
N PRO A 524 -7.94 -3.60 -7.28
CA PRO A 524 -7.74 -4.54 -8.41
C PRO A 524 -8.56 -4.23 -9.69
N HIS A 525 -9.31 -3.12 -9.72
CA HIS A 525 -10.12 -2.69 -10.85
C HIS A 525 -9.50 -1.59 -11.73
N ALA A 526 -8.28 -1.12 -11.46
CA ALA A 526 -7.62 -0.12 -12.30
C ALA A 526 -6.74 -0.76 -13.40
N PRO A 527 -7.01 -0.52 -14.69
CA PRO A 527 -6.04 -0.80 -15.75
C PRO A 527 -4.95 0.28 -15.73
N SER A 528 -3.70 -0.10 -15.38
CA SER A 528 -2.53 0.76 -15.57
C SER A 528 -1.98 0.59 -16.99
N TRP A 529 -1.61 1.70 -17.61
CA TRP A 529 -0.76 1.75 -18.79
C TRP A 529 0.65 2.13 -18.32
N SER A 530 1.64 1.27 -18.53
CA SER A 530 3.04 1.63 -18.33
C SER A 530 3.65 2.06 -19.67
N LEU A 531 4.37 3.17 -19.64
CA LEU A 531 5.23 3.66 -20.71
C LEU A 531 6.65 3.20 -20.36
N THR A 532 7.03 2.01 -20.80
CA THR A 532 8.43 1.58 -20.70
C THR A 532 9.26 2.34 -21.73
N VAL A 533 10.12 3.23 -21.26
CA VAL A 533 11.12 3.90 -22.12
C VAL A 533 12.25 2.91 -22.38
N CYS A 534 12.30 2.35 -23.59
CA CYS A 534 13.49 1.66 -24.08
C CYS A 534 14.67 2.67 -24.14
N PRO A 535 15.81 2.42 -23.49
CA PRO A 535 17.03 3.15 -23.75
C PRO A 535 17.54 2.71 -25.13
N GLN A 536 17.21 3.49 -26.16
CA GLN A 536 17.77 3.25 -27.49
C GLN A 536 19.28 3.56 -27.45
N ILE A 537 20.09 2.54 -27.70
CA ILE A 537 21.53 2.61 -27.89
C ILE A 537 21.80 3.54 -29.10
N ALA A 538 22.21 4.77 -28.82
CA ALA A 538 22.59 5.73 -29.83
C ALA A 538 23.96 5.36 -30.44
N ARG A 539 23.96 4.59 -31.54
CA ARG A 539 25.13 4.47 -32.43
C ARG A 539 25.08 5.54 -33.52
N GLY A 540 25.82 6.64 -33.27
CA GLY A 540 26.54 7.48 -34.24
C GLY A 540 25.78 8.17 -35.38
N ARG A 541 25.58 9.49 -35.27
CA ARG A 541 25.78 10.51 -36.33
C ARG A 541 25.56 11.96 -35.81
N PRO A 542 26.08 13.00 -36.50
CA PRO A 542 26.43 14.28 -35.88
C PRO A 542 25.27 15.26 -35.74
N LYS A 543 25.53 16.21 -34.82
CA LYS A 543 24.69 17.28 -34.28
C LYS A 543 23.81 18.02 -35.30
N GLY A 544 22.54 18.22 -34.91
CA GLY A 544 21.77 19.43 -35.19
C GLY A 544 20.56 19.28 -36.10
N VAL A 545 19.45 18.70 -35.61
CA VAL A 545 18.07 19.01 -36.06
C VAL A 545 17.09 18.71 -34.91
N SER A 546 16.13 19.63 -34.68
CA SER A 546 15.00 19.54 -33.73
C SER A 546 14.17 18.26 -33.94
N ALA A 547 13.83 17.55 -32.87
CA ALA A 547 12.95 16.39 -32.92
C ALA A 547 11.47 16.84 -32.96
N GLU A 548 10.82 16.67 -34.12
CA GLU A 548 9.35 16.61 -34.23
C GLU A 548 8.89 15.22 -33.80
N LEU A 549 7.97 15.17 -32.82
CA LEU A 549 7.27 13.96 -32.39
C LEU A 549 6.16 13.64 -33.42
N THR A 550 6.40 12.66 -34.28
CA THR A 550 5.37 12.16 -35.21
C THR A 550 4.50 11.12 -34.53
N LEU A 551 3.28 11.51 -34.13
CA LEU A 551 2.21 10.58 -33.77
C LEU A 551 1.66 9.92 -35.04
N GLN A 552 1.90 8.63 -35.22
CA GLN A 552 1.18 7.84 -36.23
C GLN A 552 -0.15 7.33 -35.65
N MET A 553 -1.23 8.06 -35.96
CA MET A 553 -2.60 7.56 -35.85
C MET A 553 -2.83 6.53 -36.96
N ALA A 554 -2.92 5.25 -36.61
CA ALA A 554 -3.48 4.23 -37.49
C ALA A 554 -4.90 3.90 -37.03
N GLY A 555 -5.89 4.52 -37.69
CA GLY A 555 -7.30 4.18 -37.54
C GLY A 555 -7.61 2.84 -38.19
N GLY A 556 -8.35 2.00 -37.46
CA GLY A 556 -8.85 0.71 -37.92
C GLY A 556 -9.75 0.08 -36.88
N VAL A 557 -11.04 0.43 -36.94
CA VAL A 557 -12.13 -0.15 -36.13
C VAL A 557 -12.16 -1.67 -36.32
N SER A 558 -12.05 -2.41 -35.22
CA SER A 558 -12.68 -3.73 -35.08
C SER A 558 -13.09 -3.94 -33.62
N GLN A 559 -14.39 -3.79 -33.39
CA GLN A 559 -15.07 -4.39 -32.25
C GLN A 559 -14.93 -5.91 -32.35
N GLU A 560 -14.27 -6.54 -31.38
CA GLU A 560 -14.62 -7.90 -30.98
C GLU A 560 -14.74 -7.94 -29.44
N TYR A 561 -15.94 -7.62 -28.99
CA TYR A 561 -16.49 -8.17 -27.75
C TYR A 561 -16.93 -9.61 -28.07
N ARG A 562 -16.24 -10.61 -27.49
CA ARG A 562 -16.73 -11.99 -27.45
C ARG A 562 -16.35 -12.67 -26.13
N GLU A 563 -17.40 -12.85 -25.33
CA GLU A 563 -17.68 -13.96 -24.41
C GLU A 563 -16.62 -14.41 -23.38
N GLY A 564 -16.94 -14.17 -22.10
CA GLY A 564 -16.96 -15.28 -21.13
C GLY A 564 -15.70 -15.60 -20.34
N LYS A 565 -14.69 -14.72 -20.28
CA LYS A 565 -13.58 -14.89 -19.31
C LYS A 565 -13.80 -13.99 -18.10
N LYS A 566 -14.13 -14.59 -16.95
CA LYS A 566 -13.95 -13.95 -15.63
C LYS A 566 -12.50 -13.47 -15.56
N LEU A 567 -12.31 -12.15 -15.47
CA LEU A 567 -11.03 -11.56 -15.12
C LEU A 567 -10.61 -12.16 -13.78
N LYS A 568 -9.50 -12.91 -13.75
CA LYS A 568 -8.87 -13.27 -12.49
C LYS A 568 -8.51 -11.95 -11.78
N PRO A 569 -8.96 -11.72 -10.54
CA PRO A 569 -8.52 -10.55 -9.78
C PRO A 569 -6.99 -10.59 -9.69
N LYS A 570 -6.33 -9.49 -10.09
CA LYS A 570 -4.87 -9.36 -9.97
C LYS A 570 -4.52 -9.41 -8.48
N PRO A 571 -3.70 -10.36 -8.00
CA PRO A 571 -3.15 -10.28 -6.67
C PRO A 571 -2.04 -9.21 -6.71
N ASN A 572 -2.25 -8.11 -6.01
CA ASN A 572 -1.20 -7.25 -5.44
C ASN A 572 -0.49 -6.28 -6.42
N TYR A 573 -0.58 -4.97 -6.15
CA TYR A 573 0.16 -3.87 -6.80
C TYR A 573 0.96 -3.17 -5.71
N ASN A 574 2.16 -3.67 -5.39
CA ASN A 574 2.93 -3.20 -4.22
C ASN A 574 4.43 -2.98 -4.49
N SER A 575 4.86 -3.03 -5.76
CA SER A 575 6.24 -2.83 -6.20
C SER A 575 6.37 -1.48 -6.92
N VAL A 576 6.32 -0.38 -6.18
CA VAL A 576 6.53 0.98 -6.72
C VAL A 576 7.98 1.38 -6.44
N ASP A 577 8.71 1.78 -7.47
CA ASP A 577 10.10 2.23 -7.33
C ASP A 577 10.16 3.65 -6.76
N LEU A 578 11.20 3.96 -5.97
CA LEU A 578 11.42 5.31 -5.43
C LEU A 578 11.38 6.40 -6.51
N SER A 579 11.93 6.13 -7.69
CA SER A 579 11.95 7.06 -8.82
C SER A 579 10.56 7.34 -9.42
N GLU A 580 9.58 6.50 -9.15
CA GLU A 580 8.18 6.72 -9.56
C GLU A 580 7.38 7.54 -8.54
N ALA A 581 7.77 7.48 -7.25
CA ALA A 581 7.14 8.26 -6.19
C ALA A 581 7.75 9.66 -6.07
N GLU A 582 9.08 9.79 -6.18
CA GLU A 582 9.82 11.04 -6.02
C GLU A 582 10.20 11.64 -7.38
N TRP A 583 9.49 12.69 -7.80
CA TRP A 583 9.57 13.26 -9.16
C TRP A 583 10.95 13.82 -9.54
N GLU A 584 11.78 14.19 -8.55
CA GLU A 584 13.05 14.88 -8.76
C GLU A 584 14.31 14.01 -8.67
N ASP A 585 14.24 12.77 -8.17
CA ASP A 585 15.40 11.85 -8.17
C ASP A 585 15.66 11.23 -9.56
N ARG A 586 15.47 12.02 -10.64
CA ARG A 586 15.72 11.58 -12.02
C ARG A 586 17.18 11.23 -12.29
N ALA A 587 18.10 11.70 -11.46
CA ALA A 587 19.51 11.32 -11.50
C ALA A 587 19.81 10.03 -10.72
N GLY A 588 18.85 9.52 -9.94
CA GLY A 588 18.96 8.31 -9.14
C GLY A 588 19.99 8.39 -8.02
N THR A 589 20.36 9.60 -7.57
CA THR A 589 21.42 9.78 -6.56
C THR A 589 20.96 9.26 -5.21
N LEU A 590 19.75 9.64 -4.78
CA LEU A 590 19.18 9.21 -3.51
C LEU A 590 18.86 7.71 -3.55
N ARG A 591 18.19 7.26 -4.62
CA ARG A 591 17.88 5.85 -4.86
C ARG A 591 19.14 4.98 -4.80
N THR A 592 20.20 5.36 -5.50
CA THR A 592 21.44 4.57 -5.55
C THR A 592 22.13 4.53 -4.18
N ALA A 593 22.20 5.66 -3.47
CA ALA A 593 22.81 5.69 -2.13
C ALA A 593 22.06 4.80 -1.14
N MET A 594 20.73 4.83 -1.14
CA MET A 594 19.91 3.98 -0.27
C MET A 594 19.99 2.49 -0.62
N ILE A 595 20.09 2.14 -1.92
CA ILE A 595 20.32 0.77 -2.38
C ILE A 595 21.69 0.27 -1.94
N ASN A 596 22.71 1.12 -2.02
CA ASN A 596 24.06 0.83 -1.57
C ASN A 596 24.22 0.82 -0.05
N ARG A 597 23.13 1.06 0.70
CA ARG A 597 23.11 1.13 2.18
C ARG A 597 24.08 2.18 2.73
N GLU A 598 24.18 3.31 2.04
CA GLU A 598 24.98 4.43 2.51
C GLU A 598 24.17 5.27 3.52
N THR A 599 24.84 5.84 4.51
CA THR A 599 24.25 6.85 5.40
C THR A 599 24.63 8.25 4.91
N GLY A 600 23.67 9.15 4.79
CA GLY A 600 23.95 10.49 4.29
C GLY A 600 22.76 11.44 4.32
N SER A 601 22.98 12.60 3.71
CA SER A 601 21.98 13.65 3.57
C SER A 601 22.02 14.28 2.17
N LEU A 602 20.86 14.69 1.65
CA LEU A 602 20.70 15.31 0.34
C LEU A 602 19.60 16.39 0.38
N SER A 603 19.84 17.55 -0.22
CA SER A 603 18.83 18.62 -0.34
C SER A 603 18.25 18.67 -1.76
N MET A 604 16.93 18.76 -1.90
CA MET A 604 16.23 18.82 -3.20
C MET A 604 15.03 19.77 -3.16
N ASP A 605 14.70 20.40 -4.29
CA ASP A 605 13.64 21.42 -4.41
C ASP A 605 12.36 20.82 -5.01
N VAL A 606 11.57 20.13 -4.19
CA VAL A 606 10.44 19.32 -4.64
C VAL A 606 9.19 20.15 -4.96
N LYS A 607 8.47 19.75 -6.01
CA LYS A 607 7.11 20.23 -6.34
C LYS A 607 6.07 19.25 -5.84
N VAL A 608 5.35 19.63 -4.78
CA VAL A 608 4.35 18.76 -4.15
C VAL A 608 2.93 19.16 -4.59
N PRO A 609 2.16 18.26 -5.23
CA PRO A 609 0.76 18.51 -5.51
C PRO A 609 -0.09 18.39 -4.23
N LEU A 610 -0.86 19.43 -3.91
CA LEU A 610 -1.67 19.49 -2.68
C LEU A 610 -3.00 18.73 -2.78
N ASP A 611 -3.61 18.71 -3.97
CA ASP A 611 -4.95 18.12 -4.18
C ASP A 611 -4.85 16.76 -4.86
N ARG A 612 -5.05 15.68 -4.09
CA ARG A 612 -5.52 14.39 -4.62
C ARG A 612 -6.61 13.82 -3.72
N GLY A 613 -7.70 14.58 -3.58
CA GLY A 613 -8.97 14.05 -3.07
C GLY A 613 -9.48 12.95 -3.99
N ALA A 614 -9.96 11.85 -3.41
CA ALA A 614 -10.53 10.72 -4.15
C ALA A 614 -11.88 11.11 -4.78
N GLY A 615 -11.86 11.67 -5.98
CA GLY A 615 -13.06 11.86 -6.79
C GLY A 615 -13.57 10.51 -7.31
N HIS A 616 -14.63 9.99 -6.70
CA HIS A 616 -15.39 8.86 -7.25
C HIS A 616 -16.11 9.29 -8.55
N PHE A 617 -15.81 8.63 -9.66
CA PHE A 617 -16.70 8.58 -10.82
C PHE A 617 -17.85 7.60 -10.50
N ALA A 618 -18.93 8.11 -9.91
CA ALA A 618 -20.21 7.40 -9.97
C ALA A 618 -20.79 7.65 -11.38
N GLY A 619 -20.69 6.66 -12.26
CA GLY A 619 -21.31 6.72 -13.58
C GLY A 619 -22.84 6.79 -13.46
N THR A 620 -23.40 8.00 -13.49
CA THR A 620 -24.82 8.19 -13.82
C THR A 620 -24.99 7.98 -15.32
N LYS A 621 -25.85 7.01 -15.68
CA LYS A 621 -26.05 6.53 -17.05
C LYS A 621 -26.78 7.49 -18.00
N ASP A 622 -27.13 8.70 -17.59
CA ASP A 622 -27.98 9.58 -18.39
C ASP A 622 -27.39 10.99 -18.53
N ALA A 623 -26.34 11.10 -19.34
CA ALA A 623 -25.96 12.37 -19.96
C ALA A 623 -25.47 12.09 -21.38
N VAL A 624 -26.36 12.26 -22.36
CA VAL A 624 -26.00 12.34 -23.77
C VAL A 624 -25.20 13.64 -23.94
N VAL A 625 -23.88 13.53 -23.93
CA VAL A 625 -22.96 14.62 -24.27
C VAL A 625 -22.26 14.26 -25.58
N ASP A 626 -22.28 15.24 -26.48
CA ASP A 626 -21.86 15.20 -27.87
C ASP A 626 -20.46 14.59 -28.09
N SER A 627 -20.36 13.75 -29.11
CA SER A 627 -19.30 12.76 -29.36
C SER A 627 -18.01 13.33 -29.99
N SER A 628 -17.56 14.52 -29.59
CA SER A 628 -16.39 15.17 -30.22
C SER A 628 -15.30 15.67 -29.27
N LEU A 629 -15.32 15.36 -27.97
CA LEU A 629 -14.17 15.59 -27.08
C LEU A 629 -14.05 14.48 -26.02
N SER A 630 -13.42 13.37 -26.39
CA SER A 630 -12.76 12.51 -25.41
C SER A 630 -11.44 13.18 -25.02
N LEU A 631 -11.45 14.01 -23.97
CA LEU A 631 -10.21 14.53 -23.41
C LEU A 631 -9.38 13.34 -22.88
N PRO A 632 -8.09 13.21 -23.25
CA PRO A 632 -7.20 12.20 -22.68
C PRO A 632 -7.17 12.30 -21.16
N TRP A 633 -7.11 11.16 -20.47
CA TRP A 633 -7.02 11.08 -19.00
C TRP A 633 -5.95 11.98 -18.38
N HIS A 634 -4.84 12.25 -19.10
CA HIS A 634 -3.81 13.21 -18.69
C HIS A 634 -4.31 14.65 -18.53
N LEU A 635 -5.21 15.10 -19.40
CA LEU A 635 -5.82 16.44 -19.28
C LEU A 635 -6.84 16.48 -18.14
N SER A 636 -7.55 15.37 -17.88
CA SER A 636 -8.42 15.25 -16.70
C SER A 636 -7.62 15.22 -15.39
N TRP A 637 -6.48 14.51 -15.35
CA TRP A 637 -5.55 14.50 -14.21
C TRP A 637 -4.96 15.88 -13.90
N CYS A 638 -4.59 16.66 -14.94
CA CYS A 638 -4.17 18.05 -14.76
C CYS A 638 -5.30 18.96 -14.25
N LEU A 639 -6.57 18.64 -14.52
CA LEU A 639 -7.72 19.43 -14.08
C LEU A 639 -8.08 19.21 -12.60
N PHE A 640 -7.61 18.12 -11.96
CA PHE A 640 -7.88 17.81 -10.55
C PHE A 640 -6.81 18.29 -9.57
N GLN A 641 -5.59 18.59 -10.03
CA GLN A 641 -4.56 19.22 -9.20
C GLN A 641 -4.78 20.73 -9.18
N LYS A 642 -5.58 21.25 -8.24
CA LYS A 642 -5.84 22.70 -8.21
C LYS A 642 -4.67 23.51 -7.67
N ARG A 643 -3.72 22.91 -6.91
CA ARG A 643 -2.60 23.63 -6.25
C ARG A 643 -1.31 22.79 -6.13
N VAL A 644 -0.16 23.45 -6.26
CA VAL A 644 1.21 22.89 -6.13
C VAL A 644 2.02 23.76 -5.17
N LEU A 645 2.74 23.14 -4.22
CA LEU A 645 3.73 23.79 -3.36
C LEU A 645 5.14 23.57 -3.90
N PHE A 646 6.00 24.55 -3.67
CA PHE A 646 7.44 24.45 -3.95
C PHE A 646 8.15 24.41 -2.60
N LEU A 647 8.74 23.26 -2.27
CA LEU A 647 9.37 23.00 -0.97
C LEU A 647 10.84 22.66 -1.19
N THR A 648 11.72 23.15 -0.32
CA THR A 648 13.10 22.64 -0.24
C THR A 648 13.15 21.60 0.88
N ASN A 649 13.38 20.35 0.48
CA ASN A 649 13.41 19.20 1.38
C ASN A 649 14.85 18.74 1.59
N ASP A 650 15.23 18.56 2.85
CA ASP A 650 16.46 17.91 3.27
C ASP A 650 16.14 16.44 3.61
N TYR A 651 16.65 15.54 2.80
CA TYR A 651 16.56 14.08 2.95
C TYR A 651 17.72 13.60 3.80
N PHE A 652 17.42 12.78 4.80
CA PHE A 652 18.38 12.07 5.63
C PHE A 652 18.08 10.58 5.50
N PHE A 653 19.10 9.77 5.26
CA PHE A 653 18.88 8.34 5.02
C PHE A 653 19.99 7.51 5.66
N THR A 654 19.62 6.31 6.08
CA THR A 654 20.52 5.31 6.67
C THR A 654 19.93 3.92 6.42
N ASP A 655 20.75 2.88 6.58
CA ASP A 655 20.28 1.52 6.56
C ASP A 655 19.72 1.07 7.92
N ILE A 656 18.89 0.04 7.91
CA ILE A 656 18.45 -0.68 9.09
C ILE A 656 19.27 -1.96 9.18
N SER A 657 20.09 -2.09 10.22
CA SER A 657 21.00 -3.22 10.39
C SER A 657 20.25 -4.55 10.37
N ASP A 658 20.91 -5.62 9.92
CA ASP A 658 20.37 -6.99 9.85
C ASP A 658 19.07 -7.16 9.02
N THR A 659 18.71 -6.15 8.22
CA THR A 659 17.59 -6.20 7.26
C THR A 659 18.03 -5.68 5.89
N PRO A 660 17.30 -5.97 4.80
CA PRO A 660 17.57 -5.41 3.48
C PRO A 660 16.92 -4.02 3.28
N PHE A 661 16.54 -3.34 4.37
CA PHE A 661 15.77 -2.12 4.33
C PHE A 661 16.61 -0.88 4.64
N SER A 662 16.25 0.23 4.01
CA SER A 662 16.83 1.55 4.25
C SER A 662 15.72 2.52 4.63
N LEU A 663 15.98 3.36 5.63
CA LEU A 663 15.06 4.38 6.13
C LEU A 663 15.47 5.75 5.58
N GLY A 664 14.50 6.45 5.04
CA GLY A 664 14.61 7.86 4.66
C GLY A 664 13.70 8.72 5.53
N VAL A 665 14.21 9.86 5.98
CA VAL A 665 13.48 10.90 6.69
C VAL A 665 13.65 12.21 5.93
N VAL A 666 12.54 12.89 5.69
CA VAL A 666 12.51 14.17 5.00
C VAL A 666 12.11 15.25 5.99
N LEU A 667 12.93 16.30 6.06
CA LEU A 667 12.63 17.52 6.80
C LEU A 667 12.53 18.67 5.80
N THR A 668 11.46 19.46 5.88
CA THR A 668 11.28 20.62 5.00
C THR A 668 11.90 21.85 5.66
N ARG A 669 12.70 22.61 4.90
CA ARG A 669 13.36 23.80 5.44
C ARG A 669 12.36 24.82 5.95
N GLY A 670 12.67 25.42 7.10
CA GLY A 670 11.79 26.33 7.83
C GLY A 670 10.65 25.66 8.63
N HIS A 671 10.38 24.37 8.41
CA HIS A 671 9.30 23.63 9.08
C HIS A 671 9.78 22.26 9.60
N GLY A 672 10.12 22.20 10.89
CA GLY A 672 10.60 20.97 11.53
C GLY A 672 12.05 21.03 12.00
N GLU A 673 12.79 22.09 11.65
CA GLU A 673 14.17 22.35 12.11
C GLU A 673 14.27 22.60 13.62
N TYR A 674 13.19 23.10 14.22
CA TYR A 674 13.13 23.40 15.65
C TYR A 674 11.91 22.75 16.31
N VAL A 675 12.11 22.28 17.54
CA VAL A 675 11.07 21.77 18.43
C VAL A 675 10.98 22.67 19.66
N LEU A 676 9.74 22.97 20.06
CA LEU A 676 9.43 23.84 21.19
C LEU A 676 9.03 22.95 22.37
N LEU A 677 9.89 22.86 23.38
CA LEU A 677 9.62 22.10 24.59
C LEU A 677 9.22 23.06 25.72
N GLY A 678 7.93 23.07 26.06
CA GLY A 678 7.39 23.79 27.20
C GLY A 678 7.28 22.90 28.44
N ASN A 679 7.44 23.47 29.62
CA ASN A 679 7.25 22.74 30.88
C ASN A 679 6.01 23.27 31.61
N THR A 680 5.10 22.35 31.95
CA THR A 680 3.81 22.66 32.58
C THR A 680 3.55 21.65 33.68
N SER A 681 2.88 22.06 34.75
CA SER A 681 2.44 21.12 35.79
C SER A 681 1.34 20.21 35.26
N VAL A 682 1.34 18.94 35.69
CA VAL A 682 0.33 17.96 35.25
C VAL A 682 -1.07 18.39 35.70
N GLU A 683 -1.22 19.01 36.88
CA GLU A 683 -2.53 19.45 37.35
C GLU A 683 -3.11 20.58 36.49
N GLU A 684 -2.30 21.57 36.13
CA GLU A 684 -2.72 22.71 35.31
C GLU A 684 -3.04 22.27 33.88
N GLY A 685 -2.16 21.48 33.25
CA GLY A 685 -2.41 20.99 31.89
C GLY A 685 -3.62 20.06 31.81
N LEU A 686 -3.84 19.19 32.80
CA LEU A 686 -4.98 18.27 32.80
C LEU A 686 -6.31 19.00 32.99
N HIS A 687 -6.33 20.08 33.77
CA HIS A 687 -7.52 20.92 33.94
C HIS A 687 -7.98 21.49 32.59
N ASP A 688 -7.05 22.04 31.80
CA ASP A 688 -7.38 22.67 30.52
C ASP A 688 -7.61 21.65 29.39
N LEU A 689 -6.96 20.48 29.46
CA LEU A 689 -7.14 19.39 28.50
C LEU A 689 -8.54 18.76 28.58
N LEU A 690 -9.15 18.73 29.78
CA LEU A 690 -10.47 18.15 30.02
C LEU A 690 -11.63 19.10 29.68
N HIS A 691 -11.34 20.26 29.09
CA HIS A 691 -12.36 21.23 28.72
C HIS A 691 -13.21 20.73 27.52
N PRO A 692 -14.55 20.91 27.51
CA PRO A 692 -15.44 20.33 26.49
C PRO A 692 -15.28 20.87 25.06
N ASP A 693 -14.58 21.98 24.86
CA ASP A 693 -14.32 22.57 23.54
C ASP A 693 -13.06 21.99 22.86
N LEU A 694 -12.36 21.08 23.54
CA LEU A 694 -11.11 20.47 23.12
C LEU A 694 -11.34 19.02 22.70
N SER A 695 -10.70 18.64 21.61
CA SER A 695 -10.62 17.27 21.11
C SER A 695 -9.16 16.91 20.79
N LEU A 696 -8.84 15.64 20.98
CA LEU A 696 -7.51 15.08 20.71
C LEU A 696 -7.53 14.37 19.36
N ALA A 697 -6.42 14.40 18.63
CA ALA A 697 -6.23 13.58 17.43
C ALA A 697 -6.40 12.09 17.79
N SER A 698 -7.45 11.46 17.27
CA SER A 698 -7.77 10.06 17.61
C SER A 698 -6.83 9.04 17.00
N ASP A 699 -6.19 9.39 15.88
CA ASP A 699 -5.33 8.50 15.10
C ASP A 699 -3.86 8.54 15.53
N TRP A 700 -3.49 9.54 16.33
CA TRP A 700 -2.16 9.65 16.94
C TRP A 700 -2.07 8.79 18.19
N ILE A 701 -0.86 8.32 18.48
CA ILE A 701 -0.60 7.39 19.58
C ILE A 701 0.12 8.16 20.67
N TYR A 702 -0.66 8.61 21.65
CA TYR A 702 -0.14 9.23 22.86
C TYR A 702 0.21 8.15 23.89
N CYS A 703 -0.63 7.11 23.94
CA CYS A 703 -0.45 5.93 24.75
C CYS A 703 -0.74 4.68 23.92
N VAL A 704 0.04 3.62 24.15
CA VAL A 704 -0.14 2.31 23.53
C VAL A 704 -1.33 1.62 24.19
N THR A 705 -2.45 1.50 23.46
CA THR A 705 -3.71 0.93 23.97
C THR A 705 -4.17 -0.33 23.23
N ASP A 706 -3.49 -0.68 22.14
CA ASP A 706 -3.82 -1.79 21.23
C ASP A 706 -3.31 -3.15 21.72
N ILE A 707 -2.33 -3.15 22.62
CA ILE A 707 -1.72 -4.36 23.18
C ILE A 707 -2.64 -5.03 24.21
N ASP A 708 -2.97 -4.34 25.31
CA ASP A 708 -3.73 -4.90 26.43
C ASP A 708 -5.26 -4.92 26.15
N PRO A 709 -5.94 -6.08 26.24
CA PRO A 709 -7.40 -6.16 26.12
C PRO A 709 -8.19 -5.21 27.04
N GLU A 710 -7.69 -4.88 28.23
CA GLU A 710 -8.32 -3.93 29.15
C GLU A 710 -8.16 -2.48 28.68
N HIS A 711 -7.00 -2.13 28.11
CA HIS A 711 -6.71 -0.78 27.60
C HIS A 711 -7.37 -0.50 26.25
N ARG A 712 -7.68 -1.53 25.45
CA ARG A 712 -8.37 -1.39 24.14
C ARG A 712 -9.72 -0.69 24.20
N LYS A 713 -10.38 -0.68 25.36
CA LYS A 713 -11.68 -0.02 25.56
C LYS A 713 -11.53 1.48 25.80
N LEU A 714 -10.32 1.97 26.01
CA LEU A 714 -10.04 3.37 26.33
C LEU A 714 -9.86 4.18 25.04
N SER A 715 -10.42 5.38 25.02
CA SER A 715 -9.99 6.40 24.07
C SER A 715 -8.56 6.88 24.41
N GLN A 716 -7.86 7.44 23.42
CA GLN A 716 -6.53 8.03 23.65
C GLN A 716 -6.57 9.07 24.77
N LEU A 717 -7.59 9.94 24.80
CA LEU A 717 -7.75 10.91 25.89
C LEU A 717 -7.90 10.25 27.26
N GLU A 718 -8.71 9.19 27.39
CA GLU A 718 -8.87 8.47 28.66
C GLU A 718 -7.58 7.77 29.09
N ALA A 719 -6.83 7.19 28.14
CA ALA A 719 -5.54 6.56 28.40
C ALA A 719 -4.53 7.58 28.94
N VAL A 720 -4.42 8.75 28.29
CA VAL A 720 -3.60 9.87 28.74
C VAL A 720 -3.99 10.32 30.16
N VAL A 721 -5.27 10.50 30.43
CA VAL A 721 -5.77 10.91 31.75
C VAL A 721 -5.40 9.87 32.81
N ARG A 722 -5.52 8.57 32.53
CA ARG A 722 -5.17 7.50 33.49
C ARG A 722 -3.67 7.43 33.77
N PHE A 723 -2.85 7.62 32.74
CA PHE A 723 -1.40 7.68 32.86
C PHE A 723 -0.96 8.88 33.70
N LEU A 724 -1.41 10.08 33.34
CA LEU A 724 -1.07 11.34 34.04
C LEU A 724 -1.54 11.37 35.49
N THR A 725 -2.70 10.77 35.79
CA THR A 725 -3.22 10.65 37.18
C THR A 725 -2.59 9.50 37.98
N ARG A 726 -1.65 8.75 37.40
CA ARG A 726 -1.01 7.56 37.97
C ARG A 726 -1.99 6.48 38.44
N ARG A 727 -3.19 6.43 37.83
CA ARG A 727 -4.19 5.38 38.12
C ARG A 727 -3.78 4.04 37.54
N ASP A 728 -3.06 4.07 36.43
CA ASP A 728 -2.60 2.88 35.73
C ASP A 728 -1.18 3.13 35.18
N PRO A 729 -0.14 2.80 35.96
CA PRO A 729 1.26 3.02 35.57
C PRO A 729 1.77 1.98 34.57
N ALA A 730 0.98 0.97 34.20
CA ALA A 730 1.37 -0.03 33.22
C ALA A 730 1.17 0.44 31.77
N LEU A 731 0.44 1.54 31.55
CA LEU A 731 0.31 2.16 30.24
C LEU A 731 1.65 2.76 29.78
N GLU A 732 2.12 2.35 28.61
CA GLU A 732 3.26 2.94 27.94
C GLU A 732 2.79 4.16 27.12
N CYS A 733 3.26 5.36 27.49
CA CYS A 733 2.90 6.61 26.82
C CYS A 733 4.14 7.41 26.44
N ASP A 734 4.02 8.23 25.39
CA ASP A 734 5.10 9.11 24.93
C ASP A 734 5.16 10.38 25.79
N GLU A 735 6.05 10.38 26.79
CA GLU A 735 6.18 11.50 27.74
C GLU A 735 6.54 12.83 27.06
N GLU A 736 7.32 12.82 25.97
CA GLU A 736 7.69 14.04 25.25
C GLU A 736 6.45 14.65 24.58
N LEU A 737 5.68 13.83 23.87
CA LEU A 737 4.43 14.27 23.22
C LEU A 737 3.38 14.71 24.24
N LEU A 738 3.27 14.01 25.37
CA LEU A 738 2.35 14.41 26.45
C LEU A 738 2.73 15.75 27.08
N GLN A 739 4.02 16.02 27.25
CA GLN A 739 4.50 17.30 27.75
C GLN A 739 4.14 18.44 26.78
N GLU A 740 4.34 18.24 25.48
CA GLU A 740 3.92 19.20 24.45
C GLU A 740 2.40 19.41 24.46
N LEU A 741 1.61 18.34 24.57
CA LEU A 741 0.16 18.40 24.61
C LEU A 741 -0.36 19.22 25.80
N LEU A 742 0.18 18.98 27.00
CA LEU A 742 -0.20 19.72 28.20
C LEU A 742 0.18 21.19 28.11
N PHE A 743 1.33 21.49 27.52
CA PHE A 743 1.75 22.87 27.28
C PHE A 743 0.84 23.59 26.27
N ASP A 744 0.52 22.94 25.14
CA ASP A 744 -0.41 23.49 24.15
C ASP A 744 -1.81 23.72 24.74
N ALA A 745 -2.30 22.83 25.62
CA ALA A 745 -3.58 23.02 26.29
C ALA A 745 -3.63 24.32 27.12
N VAL A 746 -2.59 24.58 27.93
CA VAL A 746 -2.53 25.78 28.78
C VAL A 746 -2.31 27.06 27.96
N VAL A 747 -1.44 27.03 26.96
CA VAL A 747 -1.16 28.22 26.12
C VAL A 747 -2.38 28.62 25.30
N THR A 748 -3.18 27.63 24.88
CA THR A 748 -4.39 27.86 24.07
C THR A 748 -5.65 28.11 24.89
N ALA A 749 -5.68 27.82 26.20
CA ALA A 749 -6.82 28.06 27.09
C ALA A 749 -7.43 29.48 27.01
N PRO A 750 -6.65 30.58 26.90
CA PRO A 750 -7.21 31.93 26.77
C PRO A 750 -8.09 32.16 25.54
N MET A 751 -8.00 31.30 24.52
CA MET A 751 -8.84 31.37 23.32
C MET A 751 -10.32 31.16 23.63
N GLU A 752 -10.64 30.34 24.64
CA GLU A 752 -12.00 30.12 25.08
C GLU A 752 -12.68 31.42 25.51
N ALA A 753 -12.01 32.16 26.41
CA ALA A 753 -12.51 33.42 26.94
C ALA A 753 -12.62 34.47 25.83
N HIS A 754 -11.68 34.48 24.88
CA HIS A 754 -11.71 35.37 23.72
C HIS A 754 -12.91 35.09 22.81
N TRP A 755 -13.13 33.83 22.42
CA TRP A 755 -14.28 33.46 21.60
C TRP A 755 -15.61 33.66 22.33
N THR A 756 -15.69 33.32 23.62
CA THR A 756 -16.87 33.56 24.45
C THR A 756 -17.20 35.04 24.54
N ALA A 757 -16.20 35.91 24.73
CA ALA A 757 -16.39 37.35 24.73
C ALA A 757 -16.88 37.88 23.38
N LEU A 758 -16.39 37.34 22.26
CA LEU A 758 -16.87 37.69 20.92
C LEU A 758 -18.32 37.27 20.70
N SER A 759 -18.70 36.05 21.09
CA SER A 759 -20.08 35.57 21.04
C SER A 759 -21.03 36.47 21.84
N LEU A 760 -20.61 36.89 23.04
CA LEU A 760 -21.39 37.78 23.92
C LEU A 760 -21.46 39.22 23.38
N ASN A 761 -20.37 39.79 22.87
CA ASN A 761 -20.34 41.16 22.35
C ASN A 761 -21.20 41.33 21.08
N THR A 762 -21.32 40.26 20.27
CA THR A 762 -22.24 40.23 19.12
C THR A 762 -23.71 40.27 19.58
N SER A 763 -24.02 39.68 20.74
CA SER A 763 -25.36 39.77 21.35
C SER A 763 -25.64 41.14 21.99
N GLU A 764 -24.61 41.91 22.35
CA GLU A 764 -24.74 43.24 22.96
C GLU A 764 -25.01 44.34 21.90
N TYR A 765 -24.46 44.22 20.68
CA TYR A 765 -24.86 45.02 19.52
C TYR A 765 -26.33 44.81 19.12
N VAL A 766 -26.91 43.64 19.42
CA VAL A 766 -28.34 43.34 19.22
C VAL A 766 -29.21 43.97 20.32
N ARG A 767 -28.67 44.18 21.53
CA ARG A 767 -29.40 44.81 22.65
C ARG A 767 -29.31 46.34 22.65
N VAL A 768 -28.22 46.91 22.16
CA VAL A 768 -28.01 48.36 22.09
C VAL A 768 -28.03 48.79 20.63
N GLY A 769 -29.20 49.21 20.14
CA GLY A 769 -29.42 49.64 18.76
C GLY A 769 -28.67 50.93 18.36
N LEU A 770 -27.33 50.89 18.32
CA LEU A 770 -26.47 51.98 17.89
C LEU A 770 -25.91 51.67 16.49
N ARG A 771 -26.50 52.31 15.47
CA ARG A 771 -25.94 52.39 14.12
C ARG A 771 -24.64 53.23 14.14
N PRO A 772 -23.61 52.88 13.37
CA PRO A 772 -22.58 53.84 12.98
C PRO A 772 -23.19 54.88 12.02
N LYS A 773 -23.16 56.16 12.39
CA LYS A 773 -23.48 57.27 11.49
C LYS A 773 -22.34 57.43 10.47
N GLY A 774 -22.58 57.07 9.22
CA GLY A 774 -21.79 57.58 8.08
C GLY A 774 -22.02 59.08 7.89
N PRO A 775 -21.09 59.81 7.24
CA PRO A 775 -21.20 61.26 7.10
C PRO A 775 -22.24 61.64 6.04
N GLU A 776 -23.26 62.38 6.45
CA GLU A 776 -24.19 63.07 5.54
C GLU A 776 -23.70 64.50 5.24
N ARG A 777 -23.60 64.82 3.94
CA ARG A 777 -23.99 66.05 3.22
C ARG A 777 -23.24 66.10 1.88
N ALA A 778 -23.73 66.63 0.76
CA ALA A 778 -25.06 67.00 0.25
C ALA A 778 -24.80 67.51 -1.19
N ALA A 779 -25.56 67.06 -2.19
CA ALA A 779 -25.88 67.88 -3.37
C ALA A 779 -27.00 67.20 -4.18
N GLN A 780 -27.98 68.02 -4.50
CA GLN A 780 -29.28 67.71 -5.07
C GLN A 780 -29.25 68.17 -6.54
N ALA A 781 -29.63 67.31 -7.48
CA ALA A 781 -30.00 67.73 -8.83
C ALA A 781 -30.95 66.71 -9.48
N ASP A 782 -32.22 67.09 -9.39
CA ASP A 782 -33.43 66.73 -10.11
C ASP A 782 -33.25 66.30 -11.58
N TRP A 783 -33.90 65.19 -11.99
CA TRP A 783 -34.55 64.98 -13.31
C TRP A 783 -35.50 63.76 -13.22
N GLY A 784 -36.81 63.99 -13.29
CA GLY A 784 -37.79 62.99 -13.77
C GLY A 784 -38.18 63.27 -15.25
N PRO A 785 -39.20 62.61 -15.85
CA PRO A 785 -40.05 61.52 -15.33
C PRO A 785 -40.39 60.38 -16.34
N ARG A 786 -41.10 59.33 -15.82
CA ARG A 786 -42.13 58.44 -16.44
C ARG A 786 -41.75 56.94 -16.60
N PHE A 787 -42.40 56.05 -15.84
CA PHE A 787 -43.68 55.37 -16.16
C PHE A 787 -44.03 54.33 -15.06
N GLN A 788 -45.31 54.39 -14.61
CA GLN A 788 -46.20 53.45 -13.90
C GLN A 788 -45.84 51.93 -13.90
N GLN A 789 -46.31 51.03 -13.03
CA GLN A 789 -47.07 50.95 -11.76
C GLN A 789 -47.05 49.45 -11.39
N GLY A 790 -46.95 49.08 -10.12
CA GLY A 790 -47.15 47.69 -9.68
C GLY A 790 -47.05 47.53 -8.16
N ARG A 791 -48.19 47.60 -7.48
CA ARG A 791 -48.36 47.43 -6.03
C ARG A 791 -47.99 46.01 -5.57
N SER A 792 -47.20 45.90 -4.49
CA SER A 792 -47.47 44.97 -3.39
C SER A 792 -46.87 45.55 -2.10
N GLY A 793 -47.63 45.48 -1.00
CA GLY A 793 -47.33 46.15 0.27
C GLY A 793 -46.13 45.57 1.04
N PRO A 794 -45.64 46.26 2.07
CA PRO A 794 -44.44 45.85 2.79
C PRO A 794 -44.75 44.62 3.65
N ARG A 795 -44.25 43.45 3.25
CA ARG A 795 -43.95 42.38 4.21
C ARG A 795 -42.77 42.86 5.04
N ALA A 796 -42.97 42.96 6.34
CA ALA A 796 -41.89 43.19 7.30
C ALA A 796 -40.82 42.10 7.09
N VAL A 797 -39.70 42.49 6.49
CA VAL A 797 -38.48 41.69 6.55
C VAL A 797 -37.96 41.89 7.96
N GLN A 798 -38.21 40.91 8.83
CA GLN A 798 -37.38 40.71 10.00
C GLN A 798 -35.97 40.43 9.46
N THR A 799 -35.11 41.44 9.51
CA THR A 799 -33.68 41.27 9.29
C THR A 799 -33.14 40.45 10.44
N GLU A 800 -33.04 39.13 10.25
CA GLU A 800 -32.22 38.27 11.08
C GLU A 800 -30.79 38.83 11.07
N SER A 801 -30.18 38.92 12.26
CA SER A 801 -28.80 39.31 12.44
C SER A 801 -27.90 38.29 11.76
N GLU A 802 -27.33 38.63 10.61
CA GLU A 802 -26.30 37.82 9.96
C GLU A 802 -25.06 37.79 10.86
N HIS A 803 -24.82 36.66 11.51
CA HIS A 803 -23.51 36.35 12.04
C HIS A 803 -22.56 36.24 10.83
N VAL A 804 -21.46 37.01 10.82
CA VAL A 804 -20.50 37.05 9.71
C VAL A 804 -19.58 35.82 9.68
N VAL A 805 -19.45 35.13 10.82
CA VAL A 805 -18.61 33.94 11.01
C VAL A 805 -19.42 32.86 11.71
N ASP A 806 -19.40 31.64 11.18
CA ASP A 806 -20.15 30.50 11.72
C ASP A 806 -19.40 29.78 12.85
N MET A 807 -18.10 29.54 12.64
CA MET A 807 -17.22 28.76 13.52
C MET A 807 -15.79 29.32 13.51
N ALA A 808 -15.08 29.20 14.64
CA ALA A 808 -13.63 29.27 14.69
C ALA A 808 -13.06 27.97 15.27
N PHE A 809 -11.87 27.58 14.79
CA PHE A 809 -11.14 26.43 15.31
C PHE A 809 -9.64 26.71 15.32
N LEU A 810 -8.93 25.94 16.14
CA LEU A 810 -7.49 25.98 16.30
C LEU A 810 -6.98 24.55 16.38
N GLY A 811 -6.06 24.16 15.49
CA GLY A 811 -5.28 22.95 15.65
C GLY A 811 -3.86 23.29 16.07
N THR A 812 -3.24 22.46 16.91
CA THR A 812 -1.85 22.62 17.32
C THR A 812 -0.97 21.51 16.76
N ARG A 813 0.36 21.65 16.93
CA ARG A 813 1.34 20.64 16.50
C ARG A 813 1.18 19.32 17.25
N ALA A 814 0.78 19.36 18.53
CA ALA A 814 0.58 18.17 19.36
C ALA A 814 -0.74 17.42 19.08
N GLY A 815 -1.50 17.81 18.04
CA GLY A 815 -2.76 17.16 17.66
C GLY A 815 -3.96 17.60 18.51
N LEU A 816 -3.87 18.74 19.20
CA LEU A 816 -4.98 19.35 19.94
C LEU A 816 -5.85 20.17 18.99
N LEU A 817 -7.15 19.92 18.98
CA LEU A 817 -8.14 20.67 18.20
C LEU A 817 -9.15 21.32 19.14
N ARG A 818 -9.20 22.65 19.12
CA ARG A 818 -10.18 23.48 19.84
C ARG A 818 -11.17 24.09 18.85
N SER A 819 -12.46 24.13 19.17
CA SER A 819 -13.46 24.74 18.29
C SER A 819 -14.54 25.49 19.05
N SER A 820 -15.09 26.54 18.43
CA SER A 820 -16.18 27.33 18.97
C SER A 820 -17.17 27.71 17.87
N LEU A 821 -18.46 27.51 18.17
CA LEU A 821 -19.57 27.85 17.29
C LEU A 821 -20.15 29.21 17.70
N PHE A 822 -20.22 30.14 16.74
CA PHE A 822 -20.83 31.47 16.94
C PHE A 822 -22.32 31.48 16.58
N VAL A 823 -22.76 30.46 15.84
CA VAL A 823 -24.13 30.27 15.36
C VAL A 823 -24.65 28.92 15.85
N GLY A 824 -25.96 28.81 16.10
CA GLY A 824 -26.58 27.53 16.43
C GLY A 824 -26.23 26.45 15.40
N SER A 825 -25.95 25.22 15.86
CA SER A 825 -25.50 24.09 15.02
C SER A 825 -26.39 23.82 13.80
N GLU A 826 -27.68 24.15 13.91
CA GLU A 826 -28.70 24.00 12.89
C GLU A 826 -28.64 25.06 11.78
N LYS A 827 -28.02 26.21 12.06
CA LYS A 827 -27.92 27.42 11.22
C LYS A 827 -26.55 27.59 10.56
N VAL A 828 -25.59 26.69 10.80
CA VAL A 828 -24.28 26.71 10.12
C VAL A 828 -24.50 26.61 8.60
N SER A 829 -23.91 27.56 7.86
CA SER A 829 -24.12 27.72 6.41
C SER A 829 -23.69 26.48 5.62
N ASP A 830 -22.62 25.85 6.08
CA ASP A 830 -22.07 24.61 5.52
C ASP A 830 -21.98 23.53 6.61
N LYS A 831 -22.96 22.63 6.63
CA LYS A 831 -22.98 21.49 7.56
C LYS A 831 -21.90 20.43 7.25
N ARG A 832 -21.16 20.58 6.13
CA ARG A 832 -20.01 19.76 5.74
C ARG A 832 -18.78 20.66 5.55
N PHE A 833 -18.52 21.48 6.57
CA PHE A 833 -17.36 22.38 6.64
C PHE A 833 -16.02 21.70 6.30
N LEU A 834 -15.90 20.41 6.65
CA LEU A 834 -14.87 19.51 6.14
C LEU A 834 -15.53 18.53 5.16
N THR A 835 -14.93 18.31 3.99
CA THR A 835 -15.39 17.21 3.13
C THR A 835 -15.18 15.89 3.89
N PRO A 836 -15.90 14.80 3.56
CA PRO A 836 -15.62 13.49 4.15
C PRO A 836 -14.16 13.05 3.97
N ALA A 837 -13.45 13.60 2.97
CA ALA A 837 -12.02 13.38 2.76
C ALA A 837 -11.14 14.25 3.67
N ASP A 838 -11.58 15.47 4.02
CA ASP A 838 -10.88 16.35 4.96
C ASP A 838 -11.07 15.86 6.41
N GLU A 839 -12.29 15.42 6.77
CA GLU A 839 -12.58 14.75 8.05
C GLU A 839 -11.70 13.50 8.22
N ALA A 840 -11.59 12.67 7.17
CA ALA A 840 -10.70 11.51 7.14
C ALA A 840 -9.20 11.84 7.12
N SER A 841 -8.82 13.12 6.88
CA SER A 841 -7.41 13.58 6.86
C SER A 841 -7.02 14.36 8.12
N THR A 842 -7.92 14.45 9.11
CA THR A 842 -7.70 15.27 10.29
C THR A 842 -6.73 14.58 11.24
N PHE A 843 -5.46 15.00 11.23
CA PHE A 843 -4.37 14.48 12.07
C PHE A 843 -4.22 12.95 11.97
N THR A 844 -4.01 12.47 10.75
CA THR A 844 -3.67 11.05 10.50
C THR A 844 -2.26 10.72 11.02
N LEU A 845 -1.98 9.43 11.20
CA LEU A 845 -0.66 8.95 11.63
C LEU A 845 0.48 9.42 10.72
N ASP A 846 0.22 9.51 9.41
CA ASP A 846 1.24 9.82 8.40
C ASP A 846 1.27 11.30 7.98
N ARG A 847 0.23 12.09 8.30
CA ARG A 847 0.08 13.47 7.78
C ARG A 847 -0.73 14.39 8.68
N PHE A 848 -0.28 15.64 8.73
CA PHE A 848 -1.09 16.77 9.20
C PHE A 848 -2.26 17.09 8.24
N PRO A 849 -3.35 17.67 8.77
CA PRO A 849 -4.49 18.08 7.94
C PRO A 849 -4.07 18.98 6.77
N LEU A 850 -4.77 18.87 5.63
CA LEU A 850 -4.44 19.63 4.42
C LEU A 850 -4.45 21.16 4.69
N TRP A 851 -5.45 21.65 5.41
CA TRP A 851 -5.56 23.07 5.76
C TRP A 851 -4.40 23.54 6.65
N TYR A 852 -3.88 22.66 7.52
CA TYR A 852 -2.76 22.97 8.41
C TYR A 852 -1.46 23.09 7.61
N ARG A 853 -1.21 22.12 6.71
CA ARG A 853 -0.06 22.13 5.79
C ARG A 853 -0.08 23.36 4.86
N GLN A 854 -1.24 23.71 4.33
CA GLN A 854 -1.37 24.92 3.49
C GLN A 854 -1.12 26.21 4.26
N ALA A 855 -1.58 26.30 5.51
CA ALA A 855 -1.39 27.48 6.33
C ALA A 855 0.07 27.64 6.77
N ALA A 856 0.77 26.54 7.06
CA ALA A 856 2.17 26.56 7.50
C ALA A 856 3.11 27.17 6.45
N GLU A 857 2.89 26.87 5.17
CA GLU A 857 3.73 27.34 4.05
C GLU A 857 3.61 28.83 3.73
N GLN A 858 2.54 29.47 4.21
CA GLN A 858 2.34 30.88 3.93
C GLN A 858 3.11 31.76 4.93
N PRO A 859 3.66 32.90 4.49
CA PRO A 859 4.42 33.77 5.37
C PRO A 859 3.57 34.25 6.55
N PRO A 860 4.16 34.44 7.76
CA PRO A 860 3.43 34.89 8.93
C PRO A 860 2.62 36.16 8.67
N GLY A 861 1.33 36.14 9.00
CA GLY A 861 0.41 37.26 8.80
C GLY A 861 -0.31 37.26 7.45
N SER A 862 -0.11 36.25 6.59
CA SER A 862 -0.97 36.02 5.42
C SER A 862 -2.07 35.00 5.74
N MET A 863 -3.19 35.09 5.02
CA MET A 863 -4.38 34.26 5.24
C MET A 863 -4.63 33.37 4.02
N VAL A 864 -4.92 32.08 4.27
CA VAL A 864 -5.28 31.11 3.22
C VAL A 864 -6.80 30.97 3.17
N PHE A 865 -7.35 31.07 1.96
CA PHE A 865 -8.77 30.80 1.71
C PHE A 865 -8.93 29.53 0.87
N ASN A 866 -9.69 28.58 1.41
CA ASN A 866 -10.05 27.33 0.74
C ASN A 866 -11.44 27.46 0.13
N LEU A 867 -11.53 27.16 -1.17
CA LEU A 867 -12.76 27.26 -1.94
C LEU A 867 -13.38 25.87 -2.06
N TYR A 868 -14.54 25.69 -1.44
CA TYR A 868 -15.34 24.48 -1.60
C TYR A 868 -16.25 24.57 -2.83
N SER A 869 -16.32 23.47 -3.60
CA SER A 869 -17.30 23.33 -4.69
C SER A 869 -18.40 22.40 -4.20
N ALA A 870 -19.64 22.88 -4.14
CA ALA A 870 -20.81 22.17 -3.61
C ALA A 870 -21.29 20.95 -4.44
N GLU A 871 -20.49 20.44 -5.37
CA GLU A 871 -20.83 19.30 -6.23
C GLU A 871 -20.30 17.99 -5.63
N GLY A 872 -20.98 17.51 -4.60
CA GLY A 872 -20.93 16.12 -4.17
C GLY A 872 -22.36 15.58 -4.09
N PRO A 873 -22.63 14.32 -4.48
CA PRO A 873 -23.99 13.81 -4.54
C PRO A 873 -24.63 13.85 -3.15
N ALA A 874 -25.78 14.50 -3.04
CA ALA A 874 -26.57 14.49 -1.82
C ALA A 874 -27.02 13.05 -1.51
N PRO A 875 -26.90 12.56 -0.25
CA PRO A 875 -27.51 11.31 0.14
C PRO A 875 -29.02 11.48 0.00
N GLY A 876 -29.64 10.64 -0.80
CA GLY A 876 -31.08 10.71 -1.08
C GLY A 876 -31.87 10.70 0.23
N ASN A 877 -32.66 11.74 0.46
CA ASN A 877 -33.72 11.75 1.45
C ASN A 877 -34.69 10.59 1.13
N SER A 878 -34.61 9.52 1.91
CA SER A 878 -35.63 8.47 1.97
C SER A 878 -36.87 9.02 2.66
N GLY A 879 -37.71 9.74 1.90
CA GLY A 879 -38.92 10.35 2.45
C GLY A 879 -39.83 10.98 1.41
N ALA A 880 -40.35 10.19 0.47
CA ALA A 880 -41.52 10.56 -0.32
C ALA A 880 -42.44 9.33 -0.54
N PRO A 881 -43.77 9.47 -0.37
CA PRO A 881 -44.73 8.36 -0.37
C PRO A 881 -45.02 7.83 -1.80
N PRO A 882 -45.58 6.62 -1.95
CA PRO A 882 -45.70 5.97 -3.26
C PRO A 882 -46.80 6.63 -4.11
N GLY A 883 -46.38 7.33 -5.16
CA GLY A 883 -47.26 7.87 -6.20
C GLY A 883 -47.51 6.84 -7.31
N ARG A 884 -48.76 6.35 -7.34
CA ARG A 884 -49.50 5.64 -8.41
C ARG A 884 -48.78 5.35 -9.74
N GLN A 885 -48.75 4.06 -10.06
CA GLN A 885 -48.61 3.51 -11.41
C GLN A 885 -49.63 4.15 -12.38
N ALA A 886 -49.13 4.68 -13.50
CA ALA A 886 -49.93 4.94 -14.69
C ALA A 886 -49.39 4.09 -15.84
N ALA A 887 -50.28 3.24 -16.36
CA ALA A 887 -50.06 2.37 -17.50
C ALA A 887 -50.06 3.12 -18.84
N GLY A 888 -49.36 2.56 -19.82
CA GLY A 888 -49.42 2.91 -21.24
C GLY A 888 -48.03 2.78 -21.85
N GLY A 889 -47.73 1.92 -22.83
CA GLY A 889 -48.57 1.21 -23.79
C GLY A 889 -47.77 1.20 -25.09
N CYS A 890 -47.42 0.02 -25.60
CA CYS A 890 -46.67 -0.17 -26.86
C CYS A 890 -47.42 0.38 -28.09
N ARG A 891 -46.65 0.91 -29.05
CA ARG A 891 -46.77 0.89 -30.54
C ARG A 891 -46.19 2.21 -31.10
N ALA A 892 -45.40 2.25 -32.16
CA ALA A 892 -44.95 1.26 -33.14
C ALA A 892 -43.52 1.61 -33.59
#